data_AF-A0A848X9Y4-F1
#
_entry.id   AF-A0A848X9Y4-F1
#
_cell.length_a   1.000
_cell.length_b   1.000
_cell.length_c   1.000
_cell.angle_alpha   90.00
_cell.angle_beta   90.00
_cell.angle_gamma   90.00
#
_symmetry.space_group_name_H-M   'P 1'
#
loop_
_entity.id
_entity.type
_entity.pdbx_description
1 polymer ?
#
loop_
_entity_poly.entity_id
_entity_poly.type
_entity_poly.pdbx_seq_one_letter_code
_entity_poly.pdbx_strand_id
1 'polypeptide(L)'
;MASLAILQHDARVEARLTDALSGAHDVVVRPTWKAMEEAIRHDDVEGCLIDADHPDAATASRRISALRRAFPDIAIITCIDAERAEEYFDLGCLGVDGLVVSDERPTKVRADIDAALSRARAYRIERILVDRVDGPGPEAVAWAMEHAGPETSVSRLAAALGHSPRTLRAALQEADLPGPARILLWGRLLLAGARLGDDNRRVEDVAFSLGYATATSFGRAMKVHTGLTPAAVSKKGGMEVVLEALVPPSTRLRRRSSGSGGERALRRSVRALGLALLSGVVVVASGCATLGFGSGVDRSSLEDVLTDPPFDQMHVGVLAVDAGTGEVLYDHNGHRKFIPASNQKILVTATALSLLGPDHRFRTEVWAAGTLRDGHLDGDLVLVTSGDPSLSDRYWSSGSAALAALADSVRAAGIRYVAGRVFVDVAAWDSATVGPTWEVEDLRYSYGSTGGAFAVDEGSLEAVVRSGDQIGDTARITWTPLGTHDFVRSRVVTVPSDSATRLRPSYLPETRRIVLNGTIAAGTVDTTSFATRDPVRQAAHAWLRALRRAGVEAEGLEIGWRRDLAVGGGCRSGALEACRAAGLVTAMESPALSEIVAGILEPSQNWMTEQLVRALGAQFGGRGSWNEGIGVVERFLIDEVGVDSTDIAPRDGSGLSAYNLVTPRALAAILAYMHRGPHATSYRAAMAEPAEDDSTLERRLPGLEGRLFAKTGTISNVNSLSGYLVRDDGRELVFSVLTNGSGLPASQVRQAIDEVVEILAR
;
A
#
# COMPACT_ATOMS: atom_id res chain seq x y z
N MET A 1 17.80 -35.61 -11.34
CA MET A 1 17.67 -34.18 -11.67
C MET A 1 16.21 -33.93 -11.93
N ALA A 2 15.65 -32.77 -11.54
CA ALA A 2 14.24 -32.52 -11.78
C ALA A 2 13.96 -32.42 -13.29
N SER A 3 12.90 -33.10 -13.74
CA SER A 3 12.47 -33.11 -15.14
C SER A 3 11.53 -31.93 -15.42
N LEU A 4 11.81 -31.16 -16.46
CA LEU A 4 11.06 -29.96 -16.83
C LEU A 4 10.59 -30.06 -18.28
N ALA A 5 9.30 -29.82 -18.50
CA ALA A 5 8.78 -29.62 -19.85
C ALA A 5 8.87 -28.14 -20.24
N ILE A 6 9.35 -27.86 -21.45
CA ILE A 6 9.42 -26.48 -21.99
C ILE A 6 8.45 -26.35 -23.15
N LEU A 7 7.56 -25.35 -23.10
CA LEU A 7 6.73 -24.90 -24.21
C LEU A 7 7.08 -23.44 -24.50
N GLN A 8 7.97 -23.23 -25.47
CA GLN A 8 8.48 -21.92 -25.87
C GLN A 8 8.42 -21.83 -27.41
N HIS A 9 7.81 -20.79 -27.94
CA HIS A 9 7.56 -20.64 -29.38
C HIS A 9 8.71 -19.91 -30.10
N ASP A 10 9.46 -19.07 -29.39
CA ASP A 10 10.68 -18.47 -29.90
C ASP A 10 11.84 -19.46 -29.76
N ALA A 11 12.31 -19.99 -30.90
CA ALA A 11 13.40 -20.95 -30.97
C ALA A 11 14.71 -20.44 -30.34
N ARG A 12 14.95 -19.12 -30.32
CA ARG A 12 16.13 -18.54 -29.66
C ARG A 12 15.99 -18.57 -28.14
N VAL A 13 14.82 -18.23 -27.63
CA VAL A 13 14.54 -18.27 -26.19
C VAL A 13 14.53 -19.72 -25.71
N GLU A 14 13.92 -20.63 -26.46
CA GLU A 14 13.93 -22.07 -26.17
C GLU A 14 15.36 -22.64 -26.08
N ALA A 15 16.20 -22.35 -27.08
CA ALA A 15 17.58 -22.83 -27.11
C ALA A 15 18.40 -22.29 -25.93
N ARG A 16 18.20 -21.01 -25.57
CA ARG A 16 18.84 -20.39 -24.41
C ARG A 16 18.39 -21.01 -23.10
N LEU A 17 17.10 -21.24 -22.91
CA LEU A 17 16.58 -21.88 -21.71
C LEU A 17 17.08 -23.33 -21.59
N THR A 18 17.06 -24.07 -22.70
CA THR A 18 17.56 -25.45 -22.76
C THR A 18 19.05 -25.51 -22.42
N ASP A 19 19.87 -24.62 -22.99
CA ASP A 19 21.30 -24.53 -22.67
C ASP A 19 21.53 -24.10 -21.21
N ALA A 20 20.77 -23.11 -20.74
CA ALA A 20 20.82 -22.66 -19.36
C ALA A 20 20.49 -23.78 -18.39
N LEU A 21 19.61 -24.72 -18.72
CA LEU A 21 19.20 -25.80 -17.82
C LEU A 21 19.99 -27.10 -18.00
N SER A 22 20.74 -27.21 -19.09
CA SER A 22 21.60 -28.35 -19.39
C SER A 22 22.55 -28.70 -18.24
N GLY A 23 22.53 -29.97 -17.84
CA GLY A 23 23.33 -30.51 -16.74
C GLY A 23 22.83 -30.19 -15.32
N ALA A 24 21.79 -29.36 -15.17
CA ALA A 24 21.14 -29.07 -13.88
C ALA A 24 19.75 -29.72 -13.76
N HIS A 25 19.02 -29.78 -14.87
CA HIS A 25 17.68 -30.36 -15.01
C HIS A 25 17.63 -31.29 -16.22
N ASP A 26 16.73 -32.27 -16.19
CA ASP A 26 16.35 -32.99 -17.40
C ASP A 26 15.28 -32.16 -18.12
N VAL A 27 15.44 -31.92 -19.42
CA VAL A 27 14.63 -30.94 -20.15
C VAL A 27 14.00 -31.58 -21.37
N VAL A 28 12.68 -31.50 -21.46
CA VAL A 28 11.92 -32.05 -22.58
C VAL A 28 11.11 -30.94 -23.25
N VAL A 29 11.48 -30.59 -24.48
CA VAL A 29 10.75 -29.61 -25.27
C VAL A 29 9.42 -30.20 -25.76
N ARG A 30 8.33 -29.47 -25.56
CA ARG A 30 6.97 -29.82 -25.98
C ARG A 30 6.47 -28.77 -26.97
N PRO A 31 6.07 -29.16 -28.19
CA PRO A 31 5.67 -28.21 -29.22
C PRO A 31 4.23 -27.70 -29.08
N THR A 32 3.44 -28.29 -28.18
CA THR A 32 2.02 -27.93 -28.01
C THR A 32 1.58 -28.05 -26.56
N TRP A 33 0.55 -27.29 -26.19
CA TRP A 33 -0.13 -27.38 -24.89
C TRP A 33 -0.64 -28.80 -24.57
N LYS A 34 -1.17 -29.52 -25.57
CA LYS A 34 -1.64 -30.90 -25.37
C LYS A 34 -0.48 -31.83 -24.98
N ALA A 35 0.68 -31.70 -25.63
CA ALA A 35 1.86 -32.49 -25.30
C ALA A 35 2.45 -32.11 -23.92
N MET A 36 2.32 -30.84 -23.51
CA MET A 36 2.65 -30.38 -22.16
C MET A 36 1.75 -31.04 -21.10
N GLU A 37 0.43 -31.01 -21.30
CA GLU A 37 -0.53 -31.65 -20.39
C GLU A 37 -0.34 -33.16 -20.31
N GLU A 38 -0.02 -33.82 -21.43
CA GLU A 38 0.26 -35.26 -21.45
C GLU A 38 1.52 -35.61 -20.65
N ALA A 39 2.58 -34.80 -20.75
CA ALA A 39 3.81 -34.99 -19.96
C ALA A 39 3.55 -34.83 -18.46
N ILE A 40 2.75 -33.84 -18.07
CA ILE A 40 2.39 -33.63 -16.66
C ILE A 40 1.49 -34.76 -16.15
N ARG A 41 0.51 -35.22 -16.95
CA ARG A 41 -0.46 -36.25 -16.54
C ARG A 41 0.16 -37.64 -16.33
N HIS A 42 1.24 -37.95 -17.02
CA HIS A 42 1.97 -39.22 -16.84
C HIS A 42 3.10 -39.09 -15.80
N ASP A 43 3.15 -37.98 -15.06
CA ASP A 43 4.17 -37.67 -14.04
C ASP A 43 5.61 -37.73 -14.59
N ASP A 44 5.80 -37.42 -15.88
CA ASP A 44 7.12 -37.41 -16.54
C ASP A 44 7.95 -36.17 -16.15
N VAL A 45 7.32 -35.16 -15.55
CA VAL A 45 7.92 -33.85 -15.23
C VAL A 45 7.46 -33.30 -13.88
N GLU A 46 8.35 -32.58 -13.21
CA GLU A 46 8.12 -31.93 -11.92
C GLU A 46 7.73 -30.44 -12.06
N GLY A 47 7.93 -29.89 -13.25
CA GLY A 47 7.55 -28.52 -13.57
C GLY A 47 7.42 -28.30 -15.06
N CYS A 48 6.78 -27.19 -15.41
CA CYS A 48 6.65 -26.72 -16.76
C CYS A 48 7.13 -25.28 -16.86
N LEU A 49 7.85 -24.99 -17.93
CA LEU A 49 8.21 -23.64 -18.33
C LEU A 49 7.42 -23.29 -19.59
N ILE A 50 6.62 -22.23 -19.49
CA ILE A 50 5.68 -21.84 -20.53
C ILE A 50 5.94 -20.39 -20.90
N ASP A 51 5.82 -20.06 -22.19
CA ASP A 51 5.81 -18.68 -22.63
C ASP A 51 4.51 -17.94 -22.24
N ALA A 52 4.63 -16.75 -21.66
CA ALA A 52 3.52 -15.86 -21.39
C ALA A 52 2.79 -15.39 -22.67
N ASP A 53 3.52 -15.25 -23.78
CA ASP A 53 3.04 -14.61 -25.03
C ASP A 53 2.85 -15.58 -26.21
N HIS A 54 2.59 -16.86 -25.91
CA HIS A 54 2.48 -17.90 -26.94
C HIS A 54 1.47 -17.55 -28.09
N PRO A 55 1.79 -17.80 -29.39
CA PRO A 55 1.05 -17.29 -30.57
C PRO A 55 -0.42 -17.67 -30.69
N ASP A 56 -0.84 -18.77 -30.05
CA ASP A 56 -2.25 -19.12 -29.82
C ASP A 56 -2.79 -18.32 -28.60
N ALA A 57 -2.68 -17.00 -28.71
CA ALA A 57 -2.63 -16.02 -27.61
C ALA A 57 -3.99 -15.68 -26.97
N ALA A 58 -5.11 -16.11 -27.53
CA ALA A 58 -6.43 -15.84 -26.94
C ALA A 58 -6.62 -16.50 -25.54
N THR A 59 -5.67 -17.32 -25.06
CA THR A 59 -5.90 -18.27 -23.97
C THR A 59 -4.67 -18.53 -23.06
N ALA A 60 -3.62 -17.71 -23.02
CA ALA A 60 -2.46 -17.99 -22.15
C ALA A 60 -2.83 -17.99 -20.66
N SER A 61 -3.46 -16.91 -20.16
CA SER A 61 -3.91 -16.85 -18.76
C SER A 61 -4.95 -17.91 -18.41
N ARG A 62 -5.90 -18.15 -19.32
CA ARG A 62 -6.94 -19.18 -19.16
C ARG A 62 -6.34 -20.59 -19.11
N ARG A 63 -5.30 -20.87 -19.88
CA ARG A 63 -4.59 -22.17 -19.89
C ARG A 63 -3.70 -22.34 -18.68
N ILE A 64 -2.96 -21.33 -18.25
CA ILE A 64 -2.19 -21.38 -16.98
C ILE A 64 -3.14 -21.68 -15.81
N SER A 65 -4.26 -20.98 -15.70
CA SER A 65 -5.26 -21.27 -14.66
C SER A 65 -5.90 -22.65 -14.81
N ALA A 66 -6.12 -23.13 -16.05
CA ALA A 66 -6.64 -24.49 -16.27
C ALA A 66 -5.61 -25.55 -15.86
N LEU A 67 -4.34 -25.32 -16.15
CA LEU A 67 -3.22 -26.17 -15.77
C LEU A 67 -3.09 -26.24 -14.25
N ARG A 68 -3.09 -25.10 -13.55
CA ARG A 68 -3.08 -25.06 -12.08
C ARG A 68 -4.27 -25.79 -11.46
N ARG A 69 -5.47 -25.66 -12.04
CA ARG A 69 -6.66 -26.39 -11.55
C ARG A 69 -6.56 -27.90 -11.78
N ALA A 70 -6.02 -28.33 -12.92
CA ALA A 70 -5.87 -29.73 -13.26
C ALA A 70 -4.72 -30.40 -12.49
N PHE A 71 -3.65 -29.65 -12.23
CA PHE A 71 -2.41 -30.11 -11.61
C PHE A 71 -2.00 -29.14 -10.50
N PRO A 72 -2.63 -29.21 -9.30
CA PRO A 72 -2.38 -28.25 -8.23
C PRO A 72 -0.94 -28.25 -7.69
N ASP A 73 -0.21 -29.34 -7.89
CA ASP A 73 1.11 -29.58 -7.28
C ASP A 73 2.28 -29.48 -8.29
N ILE A 74 2.01 -29.17 -9.56
CA ILE A 74 3.07 -28.97 -10.57
C ILE A 74 3.69 -27.58 -10.41
N ALA A 75 5.01 -27.46 -10.62
CA ALA A 75 5.62 -26.13 -10.72
C ALA A 75 5.27 -25.50 -12.08
N ILE A 76 4.65 -24.32 -12.06
CA ILE A 76 4.36 -23.54 -13.28
C ILE A 76 5.29 -22.34 -13.31
N ILE A 77 6.19 -22.32 -14.28
CA ILE A 77 7.18 -21.26 -14.46
C ILE A 77 6.88 -20.56 -15.77
N THR A 78 6.98 -19.24 -15.78
CA THR A 78 6.75 -18.45 -16.99
C THR A 78 8.01 -17.73 -17.41
N CYS A 79 8.34 -17.82 -18.70
CA CYS A 79 9.36 -16.97 -19.31
C CYS A 79 8.71 -15.64 -19.69
N ILE A 80 9.32 -14.54 -19.26
CA ILE A 80 8.84 -13.18 -19.50
C ILE A 80 9.91 -12.35 -20.19
N ASP A 81 9.47 -11.34 -20.91
CA ASP A 81 10.32 -10.28 -21.42
C ASP A 81 10.57 -9.22 -20.32
N ALA A 82 11.84 -8.87 -20.10
CA ALA A 82 12.25 -7.84 -19.15
C ALA A 82 11.60 -6.48 -19.45
N GLU A 83 11.42 -6.17 -20.74
CA GLU A 83 10.86 -4.89 -21.20
C GLU A 83 9.35 -4.80 -20.97
N ARG A 84 8.68 -5.93 -20.76
CA ARG A 84 7.21 -6.05 -20.58
C ARG A 84 6.81 -6.59 -19.21
N ALA A 85 7.71 -6.53 -18.22
CA ALA A 85 7.50 -7.07 -16.88
C ALA A 85 6.16 -6.64 -16.23
N GLU A 86 5.70 -5.42 -16.50
CA GLU A 86 4.45 -4.85 -15.96
C GLU A 86 3.17 -5.51 -16.52
N GLU A 87 3.24 -6.12 -17.71
CA GLU A 87 2.13 -6.86 -18.32
C GLU A 87 1.91 -8.22 -17.62
N TYR A 88 2.93 -8.72 -16.92
CA TYR A 88 2.91 -10.04 -16.28
C TYR A 88 2.62 -9.99 -14.77
N PHE A 89 2.26 -8.82 -14.23
CA PHE A 89 1.98 -8.64 -12.80
C PHE A 89 0.90 -9.60 -12.28
N ASP A 90 -0.08 -9.94 -13.12
CA ASP A 90 -1.22 -10.78 -12.75
C ASP A 90 -0.91 -12.29 -12.82
N LEU A 91 0.29 -12.69 -13.28
CA LEU A 91 0.63 -14.11 -13.47
C LEU A 91 0.60 -14.93 -12.18
N GLY A 92 1.00 -14.34 -11.04
CA GLY A 92 0.90 -15.00 -9.74
C GLY A 92 -0.53 -15.41 -9.40
N CYS A 93 -1.52 -14.59 -9.77
CA CYS A 93 -2.95 -14.86 -9.54
C CYS A 93 -3.47 -16.04 -10.38
N LEU A 94 -2.77 -16.38 -11.46
CA LEU A 94 -3.10 -17.50 -12.32
C LEU A 94 -2.50 -18.82 -11.82
N GLY A 95 -1.66 -18.76 -10.78
CA GLY A 95 -0.96 -19.90 -10.20
C GLY A 95 0.42 -20.15 -10.80
N VAL A 96 1.11 -19.11 -11.26
CA VAL A 96 2.53 -19.20 -11.64
C VAL A 96 3.40 -19.16 -10.39
N ASP A 97 4.30 -20.14 -10.24
CA ASP A 97 5.21 -20.29 -9.10
C ASP A 97 6.55 -19.59 -9.30
N GLY A 98 6.91 -19.22 -10.52
CA GLY A 98 8.19 -18.59 -10.81
C GLY A 98 8.24 -17.86 -12.14
N LEU A 99 9.10 -16.86 -12.21
CA LEU A 99 9.34 -16.07 -13.41
C LEU A 99 10.80 -16.19 -13.80
N VAL A 100 11.05 -16.37 -15.09
CA VAL A 100 12.37 -16.35 -15.69
C VAL A 100 12.38 -15.24 -16.72
N VAL A 101 13.37 -14.36 -16.65
CA VAL A 101 13.53 -13.30 -17.64
C VAL A 101 14.34 -13.86 -18.83
N SER A 102 13.82 -13.66 -20.04
CA SER A 102 14.32 -14.29 -21.27
C SER A 102 15.78 -13.95 -21.61
N ASP A 103 16.28 -12.79 -21.16
CA ASP A 103 17.63 -12.31 -21.43
C ASP A 103 18.64 -12.51 -20.28
N GLU A 104 18.21 -13.11 -19.17
CA GLU A 104 18.99 -13.24 -17.95
C GLU A 104 20.15 -14.26 -18.03
N ARG A 105 21.09 -14.18 -17.07
CA ARG A 105 22.24 -15.09 -16.99
C ARG A 105 21.82 -16.53 -16.65
N PRO A 106 22.43 -17.58 -17.25
CA PRO A 106 22.08 -18.99 -17.00
C PRO A 106 22.05 -19.40 -15.52
N THR A 107 22.98 -18.88 -14.71
CA THR A 107 23.03 -19.17 -13.27
C THR A 107 21.83 -18.63 -12.50
N LYS A 108 21.30 -17.48 -12.92
CA LYS A 108 20.12 -16.85 -12.32
C LYS A 108 18.84 -17.54 -12.77
N VAL A 109 18.75 -17.90 -14.06
CA VAL A 109 17.67 -18.76 -14.60
C VAL A 109 17.56 -20.06 -13.78
N ARG A 110 18.67 -20.77 -13.57
CA ARG A 110 18.69 -21.99 -12.73
C ARG A 110 18.18 -21.73 -11.31
N ALA A 111 18.67 -20.67 -10.68
CA ALA A 111 18.27 -20.32 -9.31
C ALA A 111 16.77 -20.01 -9.19
N ASP A 112 16.21 -19.29 -10.18
CA ASP A 112 14.79 -18.93 -10.21
C ASP A 112 13.89 -20.17 -10.41
N ILE A 113 14.31 -21.09 -11.28
CA ILE A 113 13.62 -22.36 -11.49
C ILE A 113 13.69 -23.25 -10.24
N ASP A 114 14.87 -23.37 -9.63
CA ASP A 114 15.04 -24.13 -8.38
C ASP A 114 14.18 -23.54 -7.24
N ALA A 115 14.06 -22.21 -7.17
CA ALA A 115 13.20 -21.54 -6.20
C ALA A 115 11.71 -21.83 -6.46
N ALA A 116 11.27 -21.78 -7.73
CA ALA A 116 9.90 -22.09 -8.12
C ALA A 116 9.51 -23.56 -7.81
N LEU A 117 10.41 -24.49 -8.11
CA LEU A 117 10.26 -25.91 -7.77
C LEU A 117 10.19 -26.11 -6.25
N SER A 118 11.03 -25.43 -5.48
CA SER A 118 10.98 -25.47 -4.00
C SER A 118 9.65 -24.96 -3.46
N ARG A 119 9.10 -23.88 -4.03
CA ARG A 119 7.80 -23.32 -3.65
C ARG A 119 6.64 -24.29 -3.94
N ALA A 120 6.59 -24.85 -5.15
CA ALA A 120 5.57 -25.83 -5.52
C ALA A 120 5.59 -27.06 -4.59
N ARG A 121 6.79 -27.56 -4.27
CA ARG A 121 6.95 -28.67 -3.32
C ARG A 121 6.53 -28.29 -1.89
N ALA A 122 6.87 -27.09 -1.42
CA ALA A 122 6.44 -26.58 -0.11
C ALA A 122 4.91 -26.50 -0.01
N TYR A 123 4.26 -25.98 -1.04
CA TYR A 123 2.80 -25.93 -1.14
C TYR A 123 2.15 -27.32 -1.11
N ARG A 124 2.73 -28.29 -1.81
CA ARG A 124 2.28 -29.70 -1.74
C ARG A 124 2.35 -30.25 -0.31
N ILE A 125 3.45 -29.98 0.41
CA ILE A 125 3.61 -30.40 1.81
C ILE A 125 2.58 -29.72 2.71
N GLU A 126 2.37 -28.43 2.54
CA GLU A 126 1.34 -27.67 3.26
C GLU A 126 -0.03 -28.35 3.12
N ARG A 127 -0.46 -28.62 1.88
CA ARG A 127 -1.74 -29.29 1.60
C ARG A 127 -1.87 -30.65 2.26
N ILE A 128 -0.80 -31.45 2.29
CA ILE A 128 -0.78 -32.75 2.97
C ILE A 128 -0.93 -32.56 4.49
N LEU A 129 -0.38 -31.49 5.04
CA LEU A 129 -0.36 -31.21 6.47
C LEU A 129 -1.62 -30.53 6.99
N VAL A 130 -2.34 -29.75 6.16
CA VAL A 130 -3.59 -29.06 6.56
C VAL A 130 -4.62 -30.03 7.13
N ASP A 131 -4.69 -31.26 6.63
CA ASP A 131 -5.61 -32.29 7.14
C ASP A 131 -5.08 -33.05 8.38
N ARG A 132 -3.83 -32.81 8.77
CA ARG A 132 -3.10 -33.57 9.81
C ARG A 132 -2.69 -32.73 11.01
N VAL A 133 -2.54 -31.42 10.85
CA VAL A 133 -1.97 -30.51 11.84
C VAL A 133 -2.79 -29.22 11.92
N ASP A 134 -3.20 -28.86 13.13
CA ASP A 134 -3.96 -27.63 13.41
C ASP A 134 -3.05 -26.39 13.52
N GLY A 135 -3.66 -25.20 13.42
CA GLY A 135 -2.97 -23.93 13.63
C GLY A 135 -1.93 -23.63 12.54
N PRO A 136 -0.93 -22.76 12.79
CA PRO A 136 0.02 -22.28 11.78
C PRO A 136 1.10 -23.32 11.40
N GLY A 137 0.87 -24.60 11.72
CA GLY A 137 1.83 -25.68 11.57
C GLY A 137 2.17 -26.01 10.12
N PRO A 138 1.17 -26.30 9.27
CA PRO A 138 1.35 -26.51 7.83
C PRO A 138 2.10 -25.34 7.17
N GLU A 139 1.68 -24.10 7.42
CA GLU A 139 2.27 -22.89 6.84
C GLU A 139 3.71 -22.68 7.32
N ALA A 140 3.99 -22.98 8.59
CA ALA A 140 5.35 -22.88 9.13
C ALA A 140 6.31 -23.90 8.51
N VAL A 141 5.85 -25.11 8.25
CA VAL A 141 6.66 -26.15 7.58
C VAL A 141 6.90 -25.76 6.11
N ALA A 142 5.87 -25.30 5.42
CA ALA A 142 5.96 -24.84 4.03
C ALA A 142 6.94 -23.67 3.89
N TRP A 143 6.79 -22.63 4.74
CA TRP A 143 7.69 -21.47 4.74
C TRP A 143 9.14 -21.87 5.00
N ALA A 144 9.36 -22.74 5.99
CA ALA A 144 10.70 -23.21 6.35
C ALA A 144 11.36 -24.02 5.23
N MET A 145 10.57 -24.75 4.44
CA MET A 145 11.04 -25.49 3.28
C MET A 145 11.37 -24.55 2.12
N GLU A 146 10.50 -23.59 1.81
CA GLU A 146 10.71 -22.61 0.73
C GLU A 146 11.98 -21.78 0.96
N HIS A 147 12.22 -21.36 2.20
CA HIS A 147 13.34 -20.49 2.56
C HIS A 147 14.58 -21.26 3.04
N ALA A 148 14.61 -22.58 2.90
CA ALA A 148 15.66 -23.44 3.45
C ALA A 148 17.08 -23.02 3.00
N GLY A 149 17.82 -22.38 3.91
CA GLY A 149 19.16 -21.86 3.62
C GLY A 149 19.76 -21.04 4.78
N PRO A 150 20.98 -20.50 4.61
CA PRO A 150 21.72 -19.84 5.69
C PRO A 150 21.06 -18.56 6.21
N GLU A 151 20.20 -17.89 5.43
CA GLU A 151 19.57 -16.61 5.78
C GLU A 151 18.25 -16.72 6.56
N THR A 152 17.85 -17.93 6.94
CA THR A 152 16.60 -18.17 7.70
C THR A 152 16.77 -17.92 9.20
N SER A 153 15.76 -17.29 9.81
CA SER A 153 15.72 -17.04 11.25
C SER A 153 14.30 -17.21 11.80
N VAL A 154 14.21 -17.48 13.11
CA VAL A 154 12.92 -17.62 13.80
C VAL A 154 12.10 -16.33 13.72
N SER A 155 12.76 -15.17 13.75
CA SER A 155 12.09 -13.87 13.64
C SER A 155 11.43 -13.68 12.27
N ARG A 156 12.10 -14.10 11.18
CA ARG A 156 11.54 -14.03 9.83
C ARG A 156 10.35 -14.99 9.65
N LEU A 157 10.48 -16.22 10.15
CA LEU A 157 9.38 -17.20 10.15
C LEU A 157 8.17 -16.68 10.94
N ALA A 158 8.40 -16.14 12.14
CA ALA A 158 7.32 -15.62 12.97
C ALA A 158 6.64 -14.40 12.33
N ALA A 159 7.42 -13.45 11.80
CA ALA A 159 6.89 -12.28 11.10
C ALA A 159 6.09 -12.68 9.84
N ALA A 160 6.57 -13.65 9.07
CA ALA A 160 5.87 -14.13 7.86
C ALA A 160 4.51 -14.76 8.17
N LEU A 161 4.35 -15.36 9.35
CA LEU A 161 3.09 -15.95 9.82
C LEU A 161 2.25 -14.99 10.67
N GLY A 162 2.60 -13.70 10.74
CA GLY A 162 1.86 -12.72 11.55
C GLY A 162 1.94 -12.96 13.07
N HIS A 163 3.01 -13.58 13.54
CA HIS A 163 3.20 -13.97 14.94
C HIS A 163 4.46 -13.35 15.56
N SER A 164 4.44 -13.16 16.88
CA SER A 164 5.70 -13.00 17.63
C SER A 164 6.43 -14.35 17.74
N PRO A 165 7.77 -14.39 17.89
CA PRO A 165 8.51 -15.64 18.11
C PRO A 165 7.99 -16.47 19.30
N ARG A 166 7.46 -15.81 20.33
CA ARG A 166 6.86 -16.46 21.50
C ARG A 166 5.50 -17.06 21.17
N THR A 167 4.66 -16.33 20.45
CA THR A 167 3.32 -16.76 20.02
C THR A 167 3.42 -17.95 19.07
N LEU A 168 4.29 -17.86 18.06
CA LEU A 168 4.51 -18.97 17.12
C LEU A 168 5.00 -20.22 17.84
N ARG A 169 5.90 -20.09 18.82
CA ARG A 169 6.36 -21.24 19.62
C ARG A 169 5.20 -21.90 20.36
N ALA A 170 4.32 -21.12 20.98
CA ALA A 170 3.16 -21.65 21.68
C ALA A 170 2.19 -22.35 20.72
N ALA A 171 1.93 -21.75 19.56
CA ALA A 171 1.05 -22.31 18.54
C ALA A 171 1.58 -23.64 17.96
N LEU A 172 2.87 -23.71 17.64
CA LEU A 172 3.50 -24.96 17.17
C LEU A 172 3.48 -26.05 18.24
N GLN A 173 3.64 -25.68 19.51
CA GLN A 173 3.51 -26.64 20.62
C GLN A 173 2.08 -27.15 20.80
N GLU A 174 1.06 -26.31 20.60
CA GLU A 174 -0.35 -26.73 20.64
C GLU A 174 -0.68 -27.67 19.46
N ALA A 175 0.03 -27.54 18.35
CA ALA A 175 -0.06 -28.40 17.17
C ALA A 175 0.82 -29.68 17.25
N ASP A 176 1.39 -30.00 18.41
CA ASP A 176 2.34 -31.12 18.61
C ASP A 176 3.56 -31.09 17.67
N LEU A 177 3.91 -29.90 17.16
CA LEU A 177 5.07 -29.69 16.29
C LEU A 177 6.32 -29.22 17.06
N PRO A 178 7.53 -29.45 16.51
CA PRO A 178 8.74 -28.87 17.05
C PRO A 178 8.67 -27.34 17.13
N GLY A 179 9.40 -26.75 18.08
CA GLY A 179 9.50 -25.29 18.17
C GLY A 179 10.13 -24.64 16.92
N PRO A 180 9.99 -23.31 16.74
CA PRO A 180 10.29 -22.62 15.47
C PRO A 180 11.70 -22.88 14.91
N ALA A 181 12.74 -22.89 15.76
CA ALA A 181 14.10 -23.16 15.32
C ALA A 181 14.30 -24.59 14.77
N ARG A 182 13.55 -25.56 15.29
CA ARG A 182 13.55 -26.93 14.76
C ARG A 182 12.73 -27.04 13.49
N ILE A 183 11.65 -26.28 13.34
CA ILE A 183 10.89 -26.23 12.07
C ILE A 183 11.79 -25.74 10.93
N LEU A 184 12.63 -24.73 11.15
CA LEU A 184 13.61 -24.28 10.15
C LEU A 184 14.58 -25.41 9.73
N LEU A 185 15.04 -26.20 10.70
CA LEU A 185 15.88 -27.37 10.42
C LEU A 185 15.12 -28.42 9.60
N TRP A 186 13.88 -28.71 9.98
CA TRP A 186 13.03 -29.67 9.26
C TRP A 186 12.71 -29.22 7.84
N GLY A 187 12.50 -27.91 7.60
CA GLY A 187 12.38 -27.35 6.26
C GLY A 187 13.60 -27.68 5.38
N ARG A 188 14.82 -27.53 5.93
CA ARG A 188 16.05 -27.93 5.23
C ARG A 188 16.11 -29.45 4.98
N LEU A 189 15.68 -30.28 5.93
CA LEU A 189 15.68 -31.74 5.77
C LEU A 189 14.64 -32.20 4.75
N LEU A 190 13.45 -31.60 4.71
CA LEU A 190 12.40 -31.89 3.73
C LEU A 190 12.86 -31.55 2.32
N LEU A 191 13.44 -30.37 2.12
CA LEU A 191 14.03 -29.99 0.83
C LEU A 191 15.20 -30.91 0.45
N ALA A 192 16.00 -31.34 1.43
CA ALA A 192 17.05 -32.34 1.18
C ALA A 192 16.47 -33.70 0.78
N GLY A 193 15.40 -34.14 1.42
CA GLY A 193 14.68 -35.38 1.09
C GLY A 193 14.16 -35.37 -0.34
N ALA A 194 13.60 -34.24 -0.79
CA ALA A 194 13.20 -34.04 -2.18
C ALA A 194 14.40 -34.18 -3.12
N ARG A 195 15.47 -33.41 -2.88
CA ARG A 195 16.68 -33.42 -3.72
C ARG A 195 17.42 -34.76 -3.75
N LEU A 196 17.25 -35.60 -2.73
CA LEU A 196 17.82 -36.94 -2.65
C LEU A 196 16.93 -38.02 -3.28
N GLY A 197 15.63 -37.77 -3.43
CA GLY A 197 14.68 -38.68 -4.08
C GLY A 197 14.78 -38.65 -5.60
N ASP A 198 15.04 -37.48 -6.19
CA ASP A 198 14.97 -37.23 -7.64
C ASP A 198 16.32 -37.43 -8.36
N ASP A 199 16.98 -38.59 -8.24
CA ASP A 199 18.18 -39.01 -9.02
C ASP A 199 19.56 -38.35 -8.76
N ASN A 200 20.50 -39.22 -8.34
CA ASN A 200 21.97 -39.20 -8.48
C ASN A 200 22.79 -37.99 -8.00
N ARG A 201 22.19 -37.01 -7.32
CA ARG A 201 22.97 -35.94 -6.67
C ARG A 201 23.82 -36.50 -5.53
N ARG A 202 25.09 -36.08 -5.46
CA ARG A 202 25.97 -36.47 -4.37
C ARG A 202 25.47 -35.85 -3.07
N VAL A 203 25.59 -36.61 -1.98
CA VAL A 203 25.15 -36.16 -0.64
C VAL A 203 25.86 -34.87 -0.24
N GLU A 204 27.11 -34.71 -0.67
CA GLU A 204 27.93 -33.51 -0.50
C GLU A 204 27.28 -32.27 -1.13
N ASP A 205 26.83 -32.37 -2.39
CA ASP A 205 26.25 -31.25 -3.13
C ASP A 205 24.93 -30.78 -2.49
N VAL A 206 24.10 -31.74 -2.06
CA VAL A 206 22.86 -31.43 -1.34
C VAL A 206 23.17 -30.75 -0.01
N ALA A 207 24.16 -31.25 0.75
CA ALA A 207 24.54 -30.68 2.03
C ALA A 207 25.00 -29.21 1.92
N PHE A 208 25.91 -28.92 0.99
CA PHE A 208 26.43 -27.56 0.81
C PHE A 208 25.36 -26.59 0.30
N SER A 209 24.51 -27.03 -0.62
CA SER A 209 23.41 -26.21 -1.15
C SER A 209 22.39 -25.77 -0.09
N LEU A 210 22.34 -26.45 1.06
CA LEU A 210 21.44 -26.17 2.17
C LEU A 210 22.14 -25.50 3.37
N GLY A 211 23.38 -25.05 3.17
CA GLY A 211 24.15 -24.32 4.17
C GLY A 211 24.78 -25.19 5.28
N TYR A 212 24.95 -26.49 5.06
CA TYR A 212 25.73 -27.33 5.97
C TYR A 212 27.23 -27.19 5.69
N ALA A 213 28.03 -27.04 6.75
CA ALA A 213 29.47 -26.88 6.64
C ALA A 213 30.18 -28.16 6.10
N THR A 214 29.58 -29.34 6.31
CA THR A 214 30.10 -30.63 5.82
C THR A 214 28.98 -31.63 5.54
N ALA A 215 29.19 -32.56 4.59
CA ALA A 215 28.30 -33.69 4.35
C ALA A 215 28.07 -34.57 5.60
N THR A 216 29.08 -34.68 6.48
CA THR A 216 28.97 -35.40 7.75
C THR A 216 28.00 -34.72 8.72
N SER A 217 28.03 -33.39 8.82
CA SER A 217 27.11 -32.63 9.68
C SER A 217 25.66 -32.75 9.20
N PHE A 218 25.45 -32.71 7.88
CA PHE A 218 24.16 -32.98 7.24
C PHE A 218 23.69 -34.41 7.50
N GLY A 219 24.54 -35.41 7.26
CA GLY A 219 24.22 -36.81 7.49
C GLY A 219 23.87 -37.11 8.96
N ARG A 220 24.52 -36.45 9.92
CA ARG A 220 24.19 -36.53 11.34
C ARG A 220 22.83 -35.89 11.63
N ALA A 221 22.54 -34.71 11.09
CA ALA A 221 21.24 -34.06 11.27
C ALA A 221 20.11 -34.93 10.72
N MET A 222 20.26 -35.45 9.49
CA MET A 222 19.31 -36.37 8.88
C MET A 222 19.09 -37.60 9.78
N LYS A 223 20.17 -38.28 10.20
CA LYS A 223 20.06 -39.49 11.04
C LYS A 223 19.44 -39.23 12.42
N VAL A 224 19.73 -38.09 13.04
CA VAL A 224 19.18 -37.72 14.36
C VAL A 224 17.68 -37.45 14.27
N HIS A 225 17.22 -36.82 13.20
CA HIS A 225 15.84 -36.37 13.09
C HIS A 225 14.92 -37.37 12.39
N THR A 226 15.41 -38.06 11.36
CA THR A 226 14.60 -39.05 10.60
C THR A 226 14.91 -40.50 10.96
N GLY A 227 15.98 -40.75 11.73
CA GLY A 227 16.49 -42.10 11.99
C GLY A 227 17.25 -42.73 10.82
N LEU A 228 17.37 -42.03 9.68
CA LEU A 228 17.90 -42.56 8.43
C LEU A 228 19.13 -41.78 7.95
N THR A 229 20.05 -42.47 7.28
CA THR A 229 21.14 -41.80 6.56
C THR A 229 20.61 -41.17 5.27
N PRO A 230 21.29 -40.15 4.69
CA PRO A 230 20.89 -39.57 3.40
C PRO A 230 20.67 -40.61 2.29
N ALA A 231 21.55 -41.61 2.21
CA ALA A 231 21.41 -42.72 1.25
C ALA A 231 20.18 -43.61 1.53
N ALA A 232 19.78 -43.77 2.79
CA ALA A 232 18.58 -44.52 3.14
C ALA A 232 17.30 -43.71 2.88
N VAL A 233 17.32 -42.38 3.08
CA VAL A 233 16.21 -41.48 2.71
C VAL A 233 15.96 -41.52 1.20
N SER A 234 17.03 -41.38 0.40
CA SER A 234 16.97 -41.49 -1.06
C SER A 234 16.29 -42.79 -1.51
N LYS A 235 16.65 -43.94 -0.91
CA LYS A 235 16.09 -45.26 -1.28
C LYS A 235 14.67 -45.54 -0.78
N LYS A 236 14.17 -44.81 0.22
CA LYS A 236 12.92 -45.15 0.92
C LYS A 236 11.74 -44.23 0.60
N GLY A 237 11.88 -43.30 -0.33
CA GLY A 237 10.80 -42.37 -0.70
C GLY A 237 11.14 -40.89 -0.49
N GLY A 238 12.42 -40.56 -0.26
CA GLY A 238 12.91 -39.18 -0.28
C GLY A 238 12.17 -38.26 0.69
N MET A 239 11.51 -37.24 0.14
CA MET A 239 10.77 -36.22 0.90
C MET A 239 9.65 -36.82 1.76
N GLU A 240 8.93 -37.84 1.28
CA GLU A 240 7.78 -38.41 1.99
C GLU A 240 8.19 -39.05 3.32
N VAL A 241 9.31 -39.78 3.34
CA VAL A 241 9.84 -40.38 4.56
C VAL A 241 10.34 -39.33 5.56
N VAL A 242 10.86 -38.21 5.07
CA VAL A 242 11.25 -37.09 5.94
C VAL A 242 10.01 -36.44 6.54
N LEU A 243 8.94 -36.27 5.76
CA LEU A 243 7.67 -35.75 6.23
C LEU A 243 7.04 -36.67 7.29
N GLU A 244 7.03 -37.99 7.06
CA GLU A 244 6.49 -38.96 8.02
C GLU A 244 7.27 -38.97 9.35
N ALA A 245 8.57 -38.70 9.31
CA ALA A 245 9.38 -38.57 10.52
C ALA A 245 9.07 -37.28 11.31
N LEU A 246 8.63 -36.22 10.64
CA LEU A 246 8.18 -34.98 11.28
C LEU A 246 6.73 -35.09 11.78
N VAL A 247 5.82 -35.57 10.93
CA VAL A 247 4.39 -35.73 11.20
C VAL A 247 3.95 -37.13 10.75
N PRO A 248 3.88 -38.11 11.67
CA PRO A 248 3.46 -39.46 11.33
C PRO A 248 2.02 -39.51 10.76
N PRO A 249 1.69 -40.48 9.87
CA PRO A 249 0.34 -40.60 9.29
C PRO A 249 -0.80 -40.81 10.30
N SER A 250 -0.48 -41.25 11.53
CA SER A 250 -1.45 -41.47 12.61
C SER A 250 -1.91 -40.19 13.31
N THR A 251 -1.32 -39.04 13.00
CA THR A 251 -1.72 -37.74 13.53
C THR A 251 -3.04 -37.31 12.89
N ARG A 252 -4.19 -37.62 13.52
CA ARG A 252 -5.52 -37.13 13.12
C ARG A 252 -5.98 -35.99 14.02
N LEU A 253 -6.67 -35.01 13.42
CA LEU A 253 -7.37 -33.89 14.05
C LEU A 253 -8.03 -34.27 15.39
N ARG A 254 -7.55 -33.68 16.48
CA ARG A 254 -8.27 -33.69 17.76
C ARG A 254 -9.41 -32.67 17.67
N ARG A 255 -10.58 -33.12 17.21
CA ARG A 255 -11.83 -32.34 17.30
C ARG A 255 -12.03 -31.85 18.75
N ARG A 256 -11.86 -30.56 19.01
CA ARG A 256 -12.24 -29.93 20.28
C ARG A 256 -13.76 -30.04 20.44
N SER A 257 -14.19 -30.86 21.40
CA SER A 257 -15.55 -30.85 21.91
C SER A 257 -15.84 -29.50 22.58
N SER A 258 -16.97 -28.90 22.21
CA SER A 258 -17.66 -27.86 22.96
C SER A 258 -17.71 -28.22 24.46
N GLY A 259 -17.23 -27.34 25.32
CA GLY A 259 -17.24 -27.57 26.77
C GLY A 259 -16.79 -26.34 27.54
N SER A 260 -17.77 -25.63 28.11
CA SER A 260 -17.65 -24.70 29.22
C SER A 260 -16.65 -25.16 30.29
N GLY A 261 -15.73 -24.30 30.70
CA GLY A 261 -14.87 -24.57 31.85
C GLY A 261 -13.67 -23.63 31.91
N GLY A 262 -13.89 -22.38 32.34
CA GLY A 262 -12.84 -21.37 32.45
C GLY A 262 -13.01 -20.42 33.63
N GLU A 263 -13.82 -20.76 34.63
CA GLU A 263 -13.69 -20.17 35.96
C GLU A 263 -12.76 -21.06 36.79
N ARG A 264 -11.79 -20.41 37.45
CA ARG A 264 -10.78 -20.95 38.39
C ARG A 264 -9.42 -21.30 37.80
N ALA A 265 -8.56 -20.29 37.65
CA ALA A 265 -7.16 -20.36 38.09
C ALA A 265 -6.48 -18.98 38.05
N LEU A 266 -6.94 -18.02 38.86
CA LEU A 266 -6.13 -16.83 39.17
C LEU A 266 -6.32 -16.37 40.62
N ARG A 267 -5.99 -17.26 41.56
CA ARG A 267 -5.68 -16.87 42.94
C ARG A 267 -4.63 -17.81 43.50
N ARG A 268 -3.37 -17.39 43.46
CA ARG A 268 -2.29 -17.74 44.40
C ARG A 268 -1.02 -17.03 43.93
N SER A 269 -0.63 -15.97 44.64
CA SER A 269 0.75 -15.68 45.08
C SER A 269 0.84 -14.23 45.59
N VAL A 270 0.67 -14.05 46.90
CA VAL A 270 1.17 -12.90 47.66
C VAL A 270 1.92 -13.48 48.85
N ARG A 271 3.05 -12.82 49.20
CA ARG A 271 4.07 -13.12 50.23
C ARG A 271 5.26 -13.94 49.67
N ALA A 272 6.53 -13.57 49.84
CA ALA A 272 7.12 -12.62 50.78
C ALA A 272 8.58 -12.24 50.37
N LEU A 273 9.05 -11.13 50.95
CA LEU A 273 10.45 -10.68 51.21
C LEU A 273 11.35 -10.31 50.01
N GLY A 274 12.11 -9.21 50.02
CA GLY A 274 12.46 -8.36 51.16
C GLY A 274 13.09 -7.00 50.80
N LEU A 275 12.98 -6.11 51.79
CA LEU A 275 13.58 -4.79 51.96
C LEU A 275 15.10 -4.78 51.71
N ALA A 276 15.63 -3.66 51.20
CA ALA A 276 16.16 -2.56 52.01
C ALA A 276 17.11 -1.66 51.19
N LEU A 277 16.80 -0.36 51.11
CA LEU A 277 17.71 0.72 51.54
C LEU A 277 17.00 2.08 51.38
N LEU A 278 16.65 2.67 52.53
CA LEU A 278 16.42 4.10 52.74
C LEU A 278 17.68 4.87 52.27
N SER A 279 17.63 6.12 51.81
CA SER A 279 17.35 7.31 52.61
C SER A 279 17.46 8.54 51.70
N GLY A 280 16.63 9.58 51.92
CA GLY A 280 16.91 10.91 51.36
C GLY A 280 15.70 11.78 51.09
N VAL A 281 14.83 11.98 52.08
CA VAL A 281 13.83 13.05 52.07
C VAL A 281 14.58 14.38 52.30
N VAL A 282 14.50 15.29 51.33
CA VAL A 282 14.76 16.72 51.54
C VAL A 282 13.50 17.45 51.14
N VAL A 283 12.72 17.83 52.16
CA VAL A 283 11.68 18.84 52.09
C VAL A 283 12.38 20.19 52.12
N VAL A 284 12.33 20.94 51.02
CA VAL A 284 12.51 22.40 51.06
C VAL A 284 11.19 23.01 50.61
N ALA A 285 10.35 23.29 51.60
CA ALA A 285 9.31 24.30 51.47
C ALA A 285 10.01 25.66 51.51
N SER A 286 9.91 26.41 50.42
CA SER A 286 10.13 27.85 50.42
C SER A 286 9.10 28.45 49.50
N GLY A 287 8.01 28.91 50.11
CA GLY A 287 7.05 29.78 49.46
C GLY A 287 7.73 31.09 49.10
N CYS A 288 7.70 31.42 47.82
CA CYS A 288 7.60 32.80 47.37
C CYS A 288 6.25 32.91 46.68
N ALA A 289 5.26 33.41 47.42
CA ALA A 289 4.06 33.96 46.83
C ALA A 289 4.45 35.24 46.08
N THR A 290 4.70 35.11 44.79
CA THR A 290 4.58 36.23 43.86
C THR A 290 3.11 36.32 43.46
N LEU A 291 2.43 37.34 43.97
CA LEU A 291 1.19 37.86 43.39
C LEU A 291 1.51 38.36 41.97
N GLY A 292 1.43 37.45 41.00
CA GLY A 292 1.28 37.77 39.58
C GLY A 292 -0.17 37.53 39.21
N PHE A 293 -0.80 38.50 38.56
CA PHE A 293 -2.14 38.36 37.99
C PHE A 293 -2.20 37.09 37.14
N GLY A 294 -2.99 36.10 37.56
CA GLY A 294 -3.06 34.80 36.91
C GLY A 294 -3.77 34.90 35.56
N SER A 295 -2.99 35.08 34.51
CA SER A 295 -3.38 34.91 33.11
C SER A 295 -3.10 33.47 32.65
N GLY A 296 -3.37 32.49 33.49
CA GLY A 296 -3.13 31.07 33.20
C GLY A 296 -4.37 30.38 32.64
N VAL A 297 -4.16 29.35 31.82
CA VAL A 297 -5.20 28.36 31.46
C VAL A 297 -5.77 27.72 32.74
N ASP A 298 -7.09 27.47 32.81
CA ASP A 298 -7.72 26.76 33.93
C ASP A 298 -7.28 25.28 33.96
N ARG A 299 -6.16 25.03 34.66
CA ARG A 299 -5.57 23.69 34.77
C ARG A 299 -6.47 22.71 35.49
N SER A 300 -7.22 23.15 36.51
CA SER A 300 -8.14 22.30 37.25
C SER A 300 -9.23 21.74 36.35
N SER A 301 -9.87 22.61 35.56
CA SER A 301 -10.93 22.18 34.65
C SER A 301 -10.40 21.24 33.56
N LEU A 302 -9.17 21.46 33.06
CA LEU A 302 -8.53 20.53 32.13
C LEU A 302 -8.23 19.18 32.78
N GLU A 303 -7.72 19.16 34.01
CA GLU A 303 -7.44 17.92 34.73
C GLU A 303 -8.72 17.13 35.01
N ASP A 304 -9.81 17.81 35.38
CA ASP A 304 -11.12 17.18 35.58
C ASP A 304 -11.57 16.45 34.30
N VAL A 305 -11.60 17.16 33.16
CA VAL A 305 -11.98 16.59 31.85
C VAL A 305 -11.08 15.41 31.44
N LEU A 306 -9.77 15.49 31.69
CA LEU A 306 -8.84 14.41 31.36
C LEU A 306 -8.99 13.17 32.25
N THR A 307 -9.57 13.32 33.44
CA THR A 307 -9.85 12.20 34.36
C THR A 307 -11.27 11.66 34.26
N ASP A 308 -12.14 12.31 33.47
CA ASP A 308 -13.51 11.87 33.21
C ASP A 308 -13.61 10.98 31.96
N PRO A 309 -14.61 10.08 31.91
CA PRO A 309 -14.92 9.37 30.67
C PRO A 309 -15.29 10.33 29.54
N PRO A 310 -14.75 10.14 28.33
CA PRO A 310 -14.06 8.92 27.92
C PRO A 310 -12.51 8.99 27.99
N PHE A 311 -11.92 10.10 28.43
CA PHE A 311 -10.46 10.29 28.45
C PHE A 311 -9.74 9.45 29.51
N ASP A 312 -10.41 9.12 30.61
CA ASP A 312 -9.91 8.23 31.68
C ASP A 312 -9.39 6.86 31.18
N GLN A 313 -9.85 6.43 30.00
CA GLN A 313 -9.55 5.14 29.37
C GLN A 313 -8.69 5.26 28.11
N MET A 314 -8.24 6.46 27.74
CA MET A 314 -7.52 6.70 26.49
C MET A 314 -6.06 7.10 26.70
N HIS A 315 -5.26 6.95 25.65
CA HIS A 315 -4.02 7.70 25.55
C HIS A 315 -4.37 9.11 25.07
N VAL A 316 -4.16 10.12 25.91
CA VAL A 316 -4.45 11.54 25.60
C VAL A 316 -3.18 12.38 25.71
N GLY A 317 -2.99 13.27 24.76
CA GLY A 317 -1.93 14.28 24.75
C GLY A 317 -2.55 15.66 24.48
N VAL A 318 -2.21 16.63 25.32
CA VAL A 318 -2.65 18.03 25.18
C VAL A 318 -1.44 18.92 25.38
N LEU A 319 -1.24 19.87 24.46
CA LEU A 319 -0.25 20.92 24.60
C LEU A 319 -0.87 22.25 24.17
N ALA A 320 -0.65 23.30 24.97
CA ALA A 320 -1.03 24.66 24.65
C ALA A 320 0.14 25.61 24.93
N VAL A 321 0.50 26.42 23.93
CA VAL A 321 1.64 27.33 23.94
C VAL A 321 1.16 28.72 23.54
N ASP A 322 1.57 29.75 24.27
CA ASP A 322 1.35 31.14 23.87
C ASP A 322 2.12 31.43 22.57
N ALA A 323 1.41 31.84 21.51
CA ALA A 323 1.98 31.96 20.16
C ALA A 323 3.00 33.10 20.04
N GLY A 324 2.88 34.16 20.87
CA GLY A 324 3.75 35.33 20.84
C GLY A 324 5.04 35.13 21.63
N THR A 325 4.96 34.50 22.80
CA THR A 325 6.09 34.33 23.73
C THR A 325 6.75 32.95 23.64
N GLY A 326 6.02 31.93 23.16
CA GLY A 326 6.45 30.54 23.20
C GLY A 326 6.33 29.88 24.59
N GLU A 327 5.69 30.53 25.55
CA GLU A 327 5.48 29.97 26.90
C GLU A 327 4.51 28.78 26.84
N VAL A 328 4.90 27.66 27.43
CA VAL A 328 4.02 26.49 27.59
C VAL A 328 3.02 26.76 28.70
N LEU A 329 1.75 26.94 28.34
CA LEU A 329 0.67 27.23 29.29
C LEU A 329 0.12 25.94 29.92
N TYR A 330 0.03 24.88 29.12
CA TYR A 330 -0.43 23.56 29.53
C TYR A 330 0.31 22.46 28.77
N ASP A 331 0.73 21.41 29.48
CA ASP A 331 1.36 20.22 28.91
C ASP A 331 0.87 18.98 29.65
N HIS A 332 0.14 18.12 28.94
CA HIS A 332 -0.20 16.78 29.35
C HIS A 332 0.28 15.81 28.28
N ASN A 333 1.27 14.97 28.61
CA ASN A 333 1.85 14.00 27.68
C ASN A 333 2.35 14.61 26.36
N GLY A 334 2.77 15.87 26.32
CA GLY A 334 3.21 16.56 25.11
C GLY A 334 4.42 15.92 24.41
N HIS A 335 5.17 15.07 25.12
CA HIS A 335 6.32 14.30 24.63
C HIS A 335 5.98 12.85 24.22
N ARG A 336 4.73 12.40 24.39
CA ARG A 336 4.30 11.05 24.03
C ARG A 336 3.89 10.99 22.57
N LYS A 337 4.09 9.83 21.94
CA LYS A 337 3.78 9.59 20.54
C LYS A 337 2.34 9.13 20.37
N PHE A 338 1.69 9.70 19.38
CA PHE A 338 0.33 9.37 18.99
C PHE A 338 0.27 9.09 17.50
N ILE A 339 -0.69 8.26 17.10
CA ILE A 339 -1.14 8.21 15.72
C ILE A 339 -1.95 9.50 15.49
N PRO A 340 -1.54 10.40 14.57
CA PRO A 340 -2.15 11.72 14.44
C PRO A 340 -3.47 11.77 13.69
N ALA A 341 -3.81 10.72 12.93
CA ALA A 341 -4.77 10.82 11.84
C ALA A 341 -4.42 12.03 10.92
N SER A 342 -5.41 12.74 10.39
CA SER A 342 -5.21 13.87 9.45
C SER A 342 -4.45 15.09 10.00
N ASN A 343 -4.05 15.13 11.27
CA ASN A 343 -3.05 16.11 11.72
C ASN A 343 -1.68 15.87 11.08
N GLN A 344 -1.43 14.68 10.50
CA GLN A 344 -0.28 14.40 9.64
C GLN A 344 -0.13 15.40 8.49
N LYS A 345 -1.25 15.91 7.96
CA LYS A 345 -1.26 16.88 6.85
C LYS A 345 -0.53 18.18 7.21
N ILE A 346 -0.50 18.57 8.49
CA ILE A 346 0.24 19.74 8.98
C ILE A 346 1.73 19.60 8.65
N LEU A 347 2.31 18.41 8.78
CA LEU A 347 3.72 18.16 8.48
C LEU A 347 4.00 18.39 6.99
N VAL A 348 3.14 17.83 6.13
CA VAL A 348 3.31 17.87 4.68
C VAL A 348 3.06 19.26 4.11
N THR A 349 1.96 19.92 4.48
CA THR A 349 1.58 21.21 3.90
C THR A 349 2.48 22.35 4.40
N ALA A 350 2.94 22.31 5.66
CA ALA A 350 3.95 23.24 6.15
C ALA A 350 5.27 23.10 5.38
N THR A 351 5.71 21.86 5.14
CA THR A 351 6.91 21.57 4.32
C THR A 351 6.72 22.05 2.88
N ALA A 352 5.59 21.70 2.25
CA ALA A 352 5.32 22.04 0.86
C ALA A 352 5.32 23.55 0.63
N LEU A 353 4.59 24.32 1.44
CA LEU A 353 4.58 25.77 1.31
C LEU A 353 5.94 26.41 1.55
N SER A 354 6.71 25.89 2.51
CA SER A 354 8.02 26.45 2.84
C SER A 354 9.07 26.17 1.77
N LEU A 355 9.05 24.98 1.15
CA LEU A 355 10.05 24.58 0.16
C LEU A 355 9.69 24.98 -1.27
N LEU A 356 8.42 24.89 -1.65
CA LEU A 356 7.95 25.20 -3.01
C LEU A 356 7.55 26.68 -3.15
N GLY A 357 7.09 27.30 -2.06
CA GLY A 357 6.49 28.63 -2.06
C GLY A 357 4.99 28.60 -2.36
N PRO A 358 4.22 29.60 -1.85
CA PRO A 358 2.76 29.64 -1.99
C PRO A 358 2.28 29.80 -3.45
N ASP A 359 3.10 30.43 -4.29
CA ASP A 359 2.79 30.70 -5.70
C ASP A 359 3.20 29.57 -6.65
N HIS A 360 3.75 28.47 -6.12
CA HIS A 360 4.12 27.31 -6.94
C HIS A 360 2.90 26.77 -7.69
N ARG A 361 3.10 26.37 -8.95
CA ARG A 361 2.09 25.77 -9.81
C ARG A 361 2.61 24.49 -10.42
N PHE A 362 1.79 23.45 -10.38
CA PHE A 362 2.03 22.22 -11.14
C PHE A 362 1.80 22.50 -12.62
N ARG A 363 2.59 21.87 -13.48
CA ARG A 363 2.49 22.02 -14.93
C ARG A 363 2.18 20.69 -15.58
N THR A 364 1.15 20.69 -16.41
CA THR A 364 0.78 19.56 -17.27
C THR A 364 0.98 19.99 -18.72
N GLU A 365 1.89 19.35 -19.44
CA GLU A 365 2.34 19.81 -20.76
C GLU A 365 2.00 18.80 -21.85
N VAL A 366 1.62 19.29 -23.02
CA VAL A 366 1.43 18.46 -24.22
C VAL A 366 2.45 18.88 -25.27
N TRP A 367 3.17 17.91 -25.81
CA TRP A 367 4.22 18.07 -26.79
C TRP A 367 3.88 17.28 -28.06
N ALA A 368 4.22 17.81 -29.22
CA ALA A 368 4.19 17.08 -30.48
C ALA A 368 5.61 16.65 -30.83
N ALA A 369 5.92 15.36 -30.72
CA ALA A 369 7.22 14.77 -31.01
C ALA A 369 7.21 14.17 -32.42
N GLY A 370 7.51 15.01 -33.42
CA GLY A 370 7.42 14.67 -34.83
C GLY A 370 7.16 15.89 -35.71
N THR A 371 6.75 15.65 -36.96
CA THR A 371 6.47 16.73 -37.92
C THR A 371 4.97 16.96 -38.05
N LEU A 372 4.50 18.16 -37.73
CA LEU A 372 3.10 18.58 -37.93
C LEU A 372 2.91 19.25 -39.30
N ARG A 373 2.01 18.73 -40.14
CA ARG A 373 1.63 19.33 -41.43
C ARG A 373 0.12 19.23 -41.65
N ASP A 374 -0.53 20.36 -41.95
CA ASP A 374 -1.97 20.43 -42.26
C ASP A 374 -2.88 19.71 -41.24
N GLY A 375 -2.48 19.73 -39.96
CA GLY A 375 -3.17 19.07 -38.85
C GLY A 375 -2.90 17.57 -38.69
N HIS A 376 -2.01 17.01 -39.49
CA HIS A 376 -1.50 15.65 -39.38
C HIS A 376 -0.13 15.65 -38.70
N LEU A 377 -0.04 15.05 -37.50
CA LEU A 377 1.20 14.85 -36.77
C LEU A 377 1.81 13.49 -37.18
N ASP A 378 2.89 13.54 -37.95
CA ASP A 378 3.73 12.37 -38.24
C ASP A 378 4.72 12.19 -37.08
N GLY A 379 4.26 11.49 -36.03
CA GLY A 379 4.96 11.31 -34.76
C GLY A 379 4.00 11.09 -33.59
N ASP A 380 4.53 11.22 -32.37
CA ASP A 380 3.78 10.98 -31.12
C ASP A 380 3.27 12.29 -30.52
N LEU A 381 2.07 12.25 -29.93
CA LEU A 381 1.57 13.32 -29.05
C LEU A 381 1.86 12.92 -27.61
N VAL A 382 2.71 13.69 -26.91
CA VAL A 382 3.23 13.34 -25.60
C VAL A 382 2.65 14.24 -24.51
N LEU A 383 1.91 13.68 -23.56
CA LEU A 383 1.46 14.35 -22.34
C LEU A 383 2.49 14.12 -21.23
N VAL A 384 3.14 15.17 -20.76
CA VAL A 384 4.09 15.14 -19.64
C VAL A 384 3.38 15.61 -18.39
N THR A 385 3.41 14.79 -17.34
CA THR A 385 2.67 15.05 -16.10
C THR A 385 3.56 14.96 -14.87
N SER A 386 3.29 15.83 -13.89
CA SER A 386 4.07 15.92 -12.64
C SER A 386 3.22 15.75 -11.38
N GLY A 387 2.04 15.14 -11.51
CA GLY A 387 1.16 14.83 -10.38
C GLY A 387 0.28 15.97 -9.89
N ASP A 388 -0.13 16.87 -10.79
CA ASP A 388 -1.04 17.99 -10.50
C ASP A 388 -2.27 17.53 -9.68
N PRO A 389 -2.43 18.02 -8.43
CA PRO A 389 -3.52 17.59 -7.55
C PRO A 389 -4.83 18.34 -7.82
N SER A 390 -4.88 19.23 -8.82
CA SER A 390 -6.02 20.12 -9.08
C SER A 390 -6.97 19.65 -10.18
N LEU A 391 -6.73 18.49 -10.80
CA LEU A 391 -7.54 17.97 -11.91
C LEU A 391 -8.85 17.31 -11.43
N SER A 392 -9.65 18.03 -10.65
CA SER A 392 -10.92 17.56 -10.07
C SER A 392 -12.02 18.64 -10.15
N ASP A 393 -13.25 18.24 -9.80
CA ASP A 393 -14.40 19.12 -9.62
C ASP A 393 -14.22 20.21 -8.53
N ARG A 394 -13.14 20.16 -7.74
CA ARG A 394 -12.76 21.21 -6.80
C ARG A 394 -12.31 22.50 -7.50
N TYR A 395 -11.63 22.36 -8.64
CA TYR A 395 -11.05 23.48 -9.38
C TYR A 395 -11.60 23.61 -10.80
N TRP A 396 -12.39 22.62 -11.22
CA TRP A 396 -13.05 22.54 -12.52
C TRP A 396 -14.52 22.21 -12.33
N SER A 397 -15.33 22.29 -13.38
CA SER A 397 -16.73 21.80 -13.30
C SER A 397 -16.81 20.27 -13.18
N SER A 398 -15.73 19.55 -13.51
CA SER A 398 -15.45 18.14 -13.25
C SER A 398 -14.01 17.82 -13.70
N GLY A 399 -13.39 16.74 -13.24
CA GLY A 399 -12.11 16.29 -13.79
C GLY A 399 -12.21 15.91 -15.27
N SER A 400 -13.38 15.45 -15.73
CA SER A 400 -13.65 15.29 -17.17
C SER A 400 -13.59 16.62 -17.94
N ALA A 401 -13.96 17.74 -17.32
CA ALA A 401 -13.84 19.06 -17.94
C ALA A 401 -12.37 19.52 -18.03
N ALA A 402 -11.55 19.24 -17.01
CA ALA A 402 -10.11 19.49 -17.07
C ALA A 402 -9.45 18.72 -18.24
N LEU A 403 -9.80 17.44 -18.40
CA LEU A 403 -9.34 16.62 -19.52
C LEU A 403 -9.83 17.12 -20.87
N ALA A 404 -11.07 17.61 -20.94
CA ALA A 404 -11.62 18.23 -22.14
C ALA A 404 -10.88 19.52 -22.50
N ALA A 405 -10.56 20.38 -21.54
CA ALA A 405 -9.81 21.62 -21.78
C ALA A 405 -8.40 21.35 -22.36
N LEU A 406 -7.70 20.32 -21.85
CA LEU A 406 -6.44 19.85 -22.43
C LEU A 406 -6.62 19.38 -23.88
N ALA A 407 -7.64 18.56 -24.15
CA ALA A 407 -7.94 18.04 -25.48
C ALA A 407 -8.33 19.15 -26.48
N ASP A 408 -9.15 20.10 -26.05
CA ASP A 408 -9.57 21.26 -26.84
C ASP A 408 -8.38 22.16 -27.17
N SER A 409 -7.43 22.30 -26.25
CA SER A 409 -6.17 23.02 -26.49
C SER A 409 -5.31 22.35 -27.58
N VAL A 410 -5.22 21.02 -27.56
CA VAL A 410 -4.55 20.25 -28.63
C VAL A 410 -5.24 20.47 -29.98
N ARG A 411 -6.57 20.43 -30.01
CA ARG A 411 -7.35 20.71 -31.22
C ARG A 411 -7.16 22.15 -31.71
N ALA A 412 -7.15 23.12 -30.81
CA ALA A 412 -6.95 24.54 -31.12
C ALA A 412 -5.56 24.82 -31.69
N ALA A 413 -4.54 24.06 -31.27
CA ALA A 413 -3.21 24.09 -31.86
C ALA A 413 -3.13 23.49 -33.29
N GLY A 414 -4.26 23.03 -33.83
CA GLY A 414 -4.39 22.60 -35.22
C GLY A 414 -4.20 21.11 -35.43
N ILE A 415 -3.89 20.32 -34.40
CA ILE A 415 -3.72 18.86 -34.49
C ILE A 415 -5.10 18.22 -34.67
N ARG A 416 -5.25 17.38 -35.70
CA ARG A 416 -6.50 16.66 -36.04
C ARG A 416 -6.28 15.16 -36.11
N TYR A 417 -5.10 14.72 -36.50
CA TYR A 417 -4.73 13.30 -36.56
C TYR A 417 -3.30 13.12 -36.08
N VAL A 418 -3.08 12.11 -35.24
CA VAL A 418 -1.77 11.67 -34.72
C VAL A 418 -1.46 10.31 -35.33
N ALA A 419 -0.47 10.26 -36.22
CA ALA A 419 -0.07 9.02 -36.90
C ALA A 419 0.67 8.04 -35.99
N GLY A 420 1.36 8.55 -34.98
CA GLY A 420 1.98 7.75 -33.93
C GLY A 420 1.04 7.49 -32.75
N ARG A 421 1.62 7.46 -31.56
CA ARG A 421 0.94 7.16 -30.30
C ARG A 421 0.55 8.45 -29.58
N VAL A 422 -0.54 8.38 -28.82
CA VAL A 422 -0.70 9.23 -27.64
C VAL A 422 0.14 8.63 -26.53
N PHE A 423 1.20 9.31 -26.13
CA PHE A 423 2.12 8.85 -25.09
C PHE A 423 1.89 9.67 -23.82
N VAL A 424 1.61 9.02 -22.70
CA VAL A 424 1.42 9.67 -21.39
C VAL A 424 2.67 9.40 -20.55
N ASP A 425 3.55 10.39 -20.46
CA ASP A 425 4.80 10.36 -19.71
C ASP A 425 4.53 10.65 -18.22
N VAL A 426 4.55 9.59 -17.43
CA VAL A 426 4.34 9.59 -15.98
C VAL A 426 5.63 9.29 -15.21
N ALA A 427 6.77 9.30 -15.90
CA ALA A 427 8.08 8.96 -15.35
C ALA A 427 8.63 9.99 -14.35
N ALA A 428 7.85 11.03 -14.04
CA ALA A 428 8.12 11.90 -12.90
C ALA A 428 8.15 11.09 -11.60
N TRP A 429 7.27 10.09 -11.47
CA TRP A 429 7.08 9.31 -10.24
C TRP A 429 7.17 7.80 -10.50
N ASP A 430 7.30 7.01 -9.43
CA ASP A 430 7.26 5.54 -9.53
C ASP A 430 5.85 4.99 -9.86
N SER A 431 5.75 3.69 -10.15
CA SER A 431 4.47 3.05 -10.49
C SER A 431 3.63 2.65 -9.29
N ALA A 432 4.08 2.94 -8.07
CA ALA A 432 3.30 2.68 -6.87
C ALA A 432 2.07 3.61 -6.82
N THR A 433 0.90 3.01 -6.60
CA THR A 433 -0.39 3.73 -6.52
C THR A 433 -1.00 3.68 -5.11
N VAL A 434 -0.63 2.67 -4.31
CA VAL A 434 -1.14 2.44 -2.95
C VAL A 434 -0.05 2.75 -1.91
N GLY A 435 -0.42 3.48 -0.86
CA GLY A 435 0.47 3.70 0.29
C GLY A 435 0.85 2.37 0.97
N PRO A 436 2.12 2.12 1.30
CA PRO A 436 2.61 0.78 1.70
C PRO A 436 2.04 0.27 3.03
N THR A 437 1.43 1.15 3.83
CA THR A 437 0.93 0.85 5.17
C THR A 437 -0.57 1.08 5.32
N TRP A 438 -1.30 1.31 4.23
CA TRP A 438 -2.75 1.50 4.26
C TRP A 438 -3.48 0.17 4.41
N GLU A 439 -4.62 0.19 5.10
CA GLU A 439 -5.44 -1.02 5.21
C GLU A 439 -6.21 -1.27 3.91
N VAL A 440 -6.32 -2.54 3.52
CA VAL A 440 -6.98 -2.93 2.27
C VAL A 440 -8.45 -2.49 2.23
N GLU A 441 -9.12 -2.45 3.39
CA GLU A 441 -10.52 -2.02 3.49
C GLU A 441 -10.71 -0.54 3.16
N ASP A 442 -9.70 0.31 3.40
CA ASP A 442 -9.78 1.74 3.09
C ASP A 442 -9.77 2.00 1.58
N LEU A 443 -9.08 1.15 0.81
CA LEU A 443 -8.81 1.32 -0.63
C LEU A 443 -10.05 1.29 -1.51
N ARG A 444 -11.23 0.97 -0.98
CA ARG A 444 -12.50 0.99 -1.72
C ARG A 444 -13.24 2.33 -1.59
N TYR A 445 -12.89 3.15 -0.62
CA TYR A 445 -13.57 4.41 -0.34
C TYR A 445 -12.74 5.58 -0.90
N SER A 446 -13.41 6.68 -1.27
CA SER A 446 -12.72 7.83 -1.89
C SER A 446 -11.62 8.45 -1.02
N TYR A 447 -11.71 8.33 0.31
CA TYR A 447 -10.63 8.80 1.19
C TYR A 447 -9.37 7.91 1.13
N GLY A 448 -9.48 6.69 0.64
CA GLY A 448 -8.37 5.76 0.38
C GLY A 448 -8.01 5.67 -1.11
N SER A 449 -8.40 6.67 -1.90
CA SER A 449 -8.10 6.73 -3.33
C SER A 449 -6.62 6.70 -3.62
N THR A 450 -6.26 5.92 -4.64
CA THR A 450 -4.88 5.75 -5.09
C THR A 450 -4.44 6.90 -6.02
N GLY A 451 -3.14 7.18 -6.04
CA GLY A 451 -2.55 8.31 -6.76
C GLY A 451 -1.64 7.94 -7.91
N GLY A 452 -1.06 8.94 -8.56
CA GLY A 452 -0.19 8.78 -9.72
C GLY A 452 0.24 10.11 -10.32
N ALA A 453 1.32 10.10 -11.13
CA ALA A 453 1.80 11.33 -11.77
C ALA A 453 0.79 11.91 -12.77
N PHE A 454 -0.17 11.11 -13.24
CA PHE A 454 -1.36 11.58 -13.95
C PHE A 454 -2.60 10.92 -13.38
N ALA A 455 -3.45 11.68 -12.73
CA ALA A 455 -4.67 11.18 -12.13
C ALA A 455 -5.66 12.35 -11.99
N VAL A 456 -6.95 12.04 -11.97
CA VAL A 456 -8.03 13.04 -12.00
C VAL A 456 -9.11 12.69 -10.98
N ASP A 457 -9.97 13.66 -10.67
CA ASP A 457 -11.09 13.54 -9.74
C ASP A 457 -10.68 12.91 -8.40
N GLU A 458 -9.53 13.36 -7.88
CA GLU A 458 -8.96 12.92 -6.59
C GLU A 458 -8.81 11.39 -6.51
N GLY A 459 -8.50 10.75 -7.64
CA GLY A 459 -8.37 9.30 -7.75
C GLY A 459 -9.70 8.56 -7.51
N SER A 460 -10.84 9.21 -7.71
CA SER A 460 -12.16 8.63 -7.44
C SER A 460 -12.98 8.49 -8.73
N LEU A 461 -13.98 7.62 -8.67
CA LEU A 461 -15.00 7.43 -9.69
C LEU A 461 -16.37 7.70 -9.07
N GLU A 462 -17.19 8.50 -9.73
CA GLU A 462 -18.60 8.66 -9.40
C GLU A 462 -19.42 7.75 -10.33
N ALA A 463 -20.21 6.86 -9.76
CA ALA A 463 -21.09 5.95 -10.49
C ALA A 463 -22.57 6.29 -10.26
N VAL A 464 -23.29 6.47 -11.37
CA VAL A 464 -24.75 6.53 -11.40
C VAL A 464 -25.29 5.14 -11.68
N VAL A 465 -26.04 4.59 -10.73
CA VAL A 465 -26.61 3.26 -10.75
C VAL A 465 -28.12 3.38 -10.95
N ARG A 466 -28.64 2.80 -12.04
CA ARG A 466 -30.06 2.77 -12.36
C ARG A 466 -30.58 1.35 -12.26
N SER A 467 -31.77 1.17 -11.68
CA SER A 467 -32.39 -0.15 -11.63
C SER A 467 -32.54 -0.75 -13.03
N GLY A 468 -32.51 -2.08 -13.10
CA GLY A 468 -32.97 -2.84 -14.25
C GLY A 468 -34.47 -2.68 -14.46
N ASP A 469 -34.98 -3.25 -15.54
CA ASP A 469 -36.38 -3.08 -15.94
C ASP A 469 -37.32 -3.99 -15.15
N GLN A 470 -36.82 -5.12 -14.64
CA GLN A 470 -37.54 -6.09 -13.82
C GLN A 470 -36.78 -6.45 -12.53
N ILE A 471 -37.51 -6.95 -11.53
CA ILE A 471 -36.91 -7.51 -10.31
C ILE A 471 -36.02 -8.70 -10.70
N GLY A 472 -34.80 -8.74 -10.18
CA GLY A 472 -33.77 -9.73 -10.51
C GLY A 472 -32.80 -9.29 -11.61
N ASP A 473 -33.13 -8.25 -12.39
CA ASP A 473 -32.23 -7.74 -13.43
C ASP A 473 -30.99 -7.07 -12.82
N THR A 474 -29.87 -7.16 -13.54
CA THR A 474 -28.66 -6.41 -13.17
C THR A 474 -28.88 -4.91 -13.40
N ALA A 475 -28.43 -4.08 -12.44
CA ALA A 475 -28.50 -2.63 -12.54
C ALA A 475 -27.65 -2.11 -13.69
N ARG A 476 -28.15 -1.08 -14.39
CA ARG A 476 -27.38 -0.33 -15.39
C ARG A 476 -26.51 0.70 -14.69
N ILE A 477 -25.22 0.70 -15.00
CA ILE A 477 -24.25 1.59 -14.36
C ILE A 477 -23.52 2.44 -15.41
N THR A 478 -23.35 3.71 -15.09
CA THR A 478 -22.47 4.64 -15.81
C THR A 478 -21.57 5.31 -14.79
N TRP A 479 -20.33 5.64 -15.15
CA TRP A 479 -19.41 6.30 -14.22
C TRP A 479 -18.57 7.36 -14.92
N THR A 480 -18.09 8.31 -14.13
CA THR A 480 -17.28 9.45 -14.54
C THR A 480 -16.07 9.59 -13.61
N PRO A 481 -14.88 9.95 -14.14
CA PRO A 481 -14.54 10.05 -15.56
C PRO A 481 -14.58 8.66 -16.21
N LEU A 482 -14.97 8.59 -17.49
CA LEU A 482 -15.03 7.31 -18.22
C LEU A 482 -13.79 7.14 -19.09
N GLY A 483 -12.86 6.28 -18.66
CA GLY A 483 -11.80 5.71 -19.51
C GLY A 483 -12.34 4.58 -20.38
N THR A 484 -12.25 3.34 -19.89
CA THR A 484 -12.81 2.14 -20.54
C THR A 484 -13.91 1.51 -19.67
N HIS A 485 -14.68 0.59 -20.24
CA HIS A 485 -15.70 -0.16 -19.48
C HIS A 485 -15.11 -1.23 -18.57
N ASP A 486 -13.80 -1.47 -18.64
CA ASP A 486 -13.15 -2.54 -17.90
C ASP A 486 -12.88 -2.18 -16.44
N PHE A 487 -12.88 -0.89 -16.06
CA PHE A 487 -12.51 -0.48 -14.70
C PHE A 487 -13.58 -0.75 -13.65
N VAL A 488 -14.85 -0.85 -14.04
CA VAL A 488 -15.96 -1.08 -13.12
C VAL A 488 -16.82 -2.24 -13.61
N ARG A 489 -17.06 -3.22 -12.73
CA ARG A 489 -17.99 -4.32 -12.98
C ARG A 489 -19.17 -4.22 -12.02
N SER A 490 -20.39 -4.14 -12.55
CA SER A 490 -21.61 -4.24 -11.74
C SER A 490 -21.98 -5.69 -11.45
N ARG A 491 -22.31 -5.95 -10.19
CA ARG A 491 -23.05 -7.13 -9.71
C ARG A 491 -24.26 -6.69 -8.87
N VAL A 492 -24.72 -5.46 -9.07
CA VAL A 492 -25.88 -4.91 -8.37
C VAL A 492 -27.14 -5.49 -9.00
N VAL A 493 -28.05 -6.01 -8.18
CA VAL A 493 -29.31 -6.60 -8.65
C VAL A 493 -30.51 -5.74 -8.26
N THR A 494 -31.52 -5.73 -9.12
CA THR A 494 -32.76 -4.98 -8.91
C THR A 494 -33.66 -5.74 -7.94
N VAL A 495 -34.09 -5.06 -6.88
CA VAL A 495 -34.97 -5.60 -5.83
C VAL A 495 -36.33 -4.88 -5.83
N PRO A 496 -37.37 -5.42 -5.18
CA PRO A 496 -38.66 -4.72 -5.04
C PRO A 496 -38.52 -3.26 -4.55
N SER A 497 -39.44 -2.39 -4.94
CA SER A 497 -39.36 -0.95 -4.67
C SER A 497 -39.42 -0.56 -3.19
N ASP A 498 -39.93 -1.45 -2.33
CA ASP A 498 -39.97 -1.29 -0.88
C ASP A 498 -38.73 -1.85 -0.16
N SER A 499 -37.78 -2.42 -0.91
CA SER A 499 -36.52 -2.93 -0.38
C SER A 499 -35.44 -1.83 -0.32
N ALA A 500 -34.44 -2.02 0.54
CA ALA A 500 -33.35 -1.06 0.67
C ALA A 500 -32.34 -1.16 -0.50
N THR A 501 -31.97 0.00 -1.07
CA THR A 501 -30.78 0.13 -1.92
C THR A 501 -29.53 0.00 -1.04
N ARG A 502 -28.59 -0.86 -1.45
CA ARG A 502 -27.32 -1.08 -0.77
C ARG A 502 -26.24 -1.24 -1.82
N LEU A 503 -25.43 -0.20 -2.01
CA LEU A 503 -24.29 -0.23 -2.93
C LEU A 503 -23.00 -0.40 -2.13
N ARG A 504 -22.14 -1.32 -2.57
CA ARG A 504 -20.87 -1.64 -1.92
C ARG A 504 -19.76 -1.84 -2.96
N PRO A 505 -18.80 -0.91 -3.08
CA PRO A 505 -17.61 -1.15 -3.88
C PRO A 505 -16.75 -2.21 -3.16
N SER A 506 -16.22 -3.15 -3.93
CA SER A 506 -15.28 -4.16 -3.44
C SER A 506 -13.93 -3.97 -4.12
N TYR A 507 -12.90 -3.85 -3.29
CA TYR A 507 -11.51 -3.76 -3.71
C TYR A 507 -10.88 -5.15 -3.60
N LEU A 508 -10.62 -5.80 -4.74
CA LEU A 508 -10.06 -7.15 -4.81
C LEU A 508 -8.57 -7.07 -5.18
N PRO A 509 -7.61 -7.25 -4.22
CA PRO A 509 -6.17 -7.03 -4.39
C PRO A 509 -5.51 -7.61 -5.65
N GLU A 510 -6.11 -8.63 -6.25
CA GLU A 510 -5.66 -9.35 -7.43
C GLU A 510 -6.13 -8.78 -8.79
N THR A 511 -6.97 -7.73 -8.81
CA THR A 511 -7.56 -7.21 -10.06
C THR A 511 -7.04 -5.82 -10.43
N ARG A 512 -7.56 -5.19 -11.50
CA ARG A 512 -7.46 -3.73 -11.74
C ARG A 512 -8.83 -3.08 -11.80
N ARG A 513 -9.87 -3.82 -11.39
CA ARG A 513 -11.28 -3.47 -11.58
C ARG A 513 -11.97 -3.34 -10.22
N ILE A 514 -12.81 -2.34 -10.06
CA ILE A 514 -13.73 -2.27 -8.92
C ILE A 514 -14.97 -3.11 -9.24
N VAL A 515 -15.40 -3.92 -8.28
CA VAL A 515 -16.67 -4.65 -8.37
C VAL A 515 -17.69 -3.95 -7.50
N LEU A 516 -18.75 -3.40 -8.10
CA LEU A 516 -19.87 -2.82 -7.35
C LEU A 516 -20.89 -3.92 -7.05
N ASN A 517 -21.07 -4.23 -5.78
CA ASN A 517 -21.99 -5.27 -5.29
C ASN A 517 -23.21 -4.67 -4.60
N GLY A 518 -24.29 -5.47 -4.51
CA GLY A 518 -25.43 -5.20 -3.66
C GLY A 518 -26.77 -5.10 -4.41
N THR A 519 -27.65 -4.21 -3.96
CA THR A 519 -29.04 -4.14 -4.41
C THR A 519 -29.47 -2.72 -4.76
N ILE A 520 -30.39 -2.57 -5.71
CA ILE A 520 -31.05 -1.30 -6.02
C ILE A 520 -32.56 -1.49 -6.14
N ALA A 521 -33.34 -0.64 -5.48
CA ALA A 521 -34.81 -0.69 -5.54
C ALA A 521 -35.33 -0.41 -6.96
N ALA A 522 -36.33 -1.17 -7.40
CA ALA A 522 -36.95 -1.01 -8.71
C ALA A 522 -37.50 0.42 -8.90
N GLY A 523 -37.21 1.02 -10.06
CA GLY A 523 -37.63 2.39 -10.39
C GLY A 523 -36.74 3.48 -9.79
N THR A 524 -35.61 3.14 -9.16
CA THR A 524 -34.71 4.12 -8.53
C THR A 524 -33.42 4.35 -9.31
N VAL A 525 -32.85 5.53 -9.09
CA VAL A 525 -31.51 5.93 -9.51
C VAL A 525 -30.77 6.36 -8.25
N ASP A 526 -29.55 5.90 -8.10
CA ASP A 526 -28.68 6.24 -6.97
C ASP A 526 -27.27 6.58 -7.49
N THR A 527 -26.52 7.35 -6.71
CA THR A 527 -25.16 7.78 -7.03
C THR A 527 -24.22 7.35 -5.92
N THR A 528 -23.06 6.79 -6.28
CA THR A 528 -22.05 6.37 -5.31
C THR A 528 -20.65 6.65 -5.83
N SER A 529 -19.78 7.11 -4.94
CA SER A 529 -18.37 7.37 -5.26
C SER A 529 -17.46 6.37 -4.57
N PHE A 530 -16.40 5.97 -5.27
CA PHE A 530 -15.41 5.02 -4.77
C PHE A 530 -14.04 5.28 -5.38
N ALA A 531 -13.01 4.79 -4.70
CA ALA A 531 -11.63 4.89 -5.16
C ALA A 531 -11.42 4.16 -6.49
N THR A 532 -10.63 4.76 -7.37
CA THR A 532 -10.09 4.08 -8.54
C THR A 532 -8.94 3.17 -8.13
N ARG A 533 -8.71 2.15 -8.96
CA ARG A 533 -7.70 1.12 -8.72
C ARG A 533 -6.45 1.27 -9.58
N ASP A 534 -6.61 1.85 -10.76
CA ASP A 534 -5.53 2.16 -11.69
C ASP A 534 -5.73 3.61 -12.18
N PRO A 535 -5.43 4.60 -11.31
CA PRO A 535 -5.76 6.01 -11.54
C PRO A 535 -5.09 6.54 -12.80
N VAL A 536 -3.85 6.13 -13.03
CA VAL A 536 -3.05 6.58 -14.19
C VAL A 536 -3.65 6.09 -15.49
N ARG A 537 -3.96 4.79 -15.58
CA ARG A 537 -4.55 4.23 -16.79
C ARG A 537 -5.96 4.77 -17.02
N GLN A 538 -6.74 4.93 -15.95
CA GLN A 538 -8.07 5.51 -16.04
C GLN A 538 -8.03 6.95 -16.60
N ALA A 539 -7.16 7.81 -16.06
CA ALA A 539 -6.98 9.17 -16.53
C ALA A 539 -6.46 9.21 -17.98
N ALA A 540 -5.48 8.38 -18.32
CA ALA A 540 -4.93 8.29 -19.68
C ALA A 540 -5.99 7.91 -20.73
N HIS A 541 -6.82 6.90 -20.45
CA HIS A 541 -7.93 6.54 -21.34
C HIS A 541 -9.05 7.59 -21.37
N ALA A 542 -9.34 8.24 -20.25
CA ALA A 542 -10.31 9.33 -20.20
C ALA A 542 -9.85 10.51 -21.06
N TRP A 543 -8.55 10.85 -21.03
CA TRP A 543 -7.97 11.89 -21.87
C TRP A 543 -7.95 11.52 -23.36
N LEU A 544 -7.59 10.28 -23.71
CA LEU A 544 -7.71 9.78 -25.09
C LEU A 544 -9.14 9.94 -25.64
N ARG A 545 -10.15 9.69 -24.78
CA ARG A 545 -11.55 9.91 -25.15
C ARG A 545 -11.89 11.38 -25.29
N ALA A 546 -11.33 12.26 -24.46
CA ALA A 546 -11.47 13.69 -24.61
C ALA A 546 -10.88 14.19 -25.95
N LEU A 547 -9.68 13.75 -26.31
CA LEU A 547 -9.04 14.03 -27.61
C LEU A 547 -9.96 13.65 -28.78
N ARG A 548 -10.50 12.43 -28.76
CA ARG A 548 -11.43 11.96 -29.81
C ARG A 548 -12.71 12.80 -29.88
N ARG A 549 -13.27 13.22 -28.73
CA ARG A 549 -14.44 14.12 -28.70
C ARG A 549 -14.13 15.51 -29.25
N ALA A 550 -12.92 16.02 -29.01
CA ALA A 550 -12.42 17.25 -29.60
C ALA A 550 -12.10 17.11 -31.12
N GLY A 551 -12.27 15.91 -31.69
CA GLY A 551 -12.02 15.62 -33.10
C GLY A 551 -10.56 15.33 -33.43
N VAL A 552 -9.74 14.99 -32.44
CA VAL A 552 -8.36 14.53 -32.62
C VAL A 552 -8.34 13.00 -32.68
N GLU A 553 -8.02 12.46 -33.85
CA GLU A 553 -7.86 11.02 -34.07
C GLU A 553 -6.44 10.57 -33.72
N ALA A 554 -6.32 9.37 -33.13
CA ALA A 554 -5.04 8.76 -32.78
C ALA A 554 -5.16 7.23 -32.73
N GLU A 555 -4.09 6.54 -33.16
CA GLU A 555 -4.08 5.10 -33.38
C GLU A 555 -3.89 4.28 -32.10
N GLY A 556 -3.19 4.82 -31.09
CA GLY A 556 -2.85 4.08 -29.88
C GLY A 556 -2.61 4.98 -28.66
N LEU A 557 -2.57 4.35 -27.49
CA LEU A 557 -2.21 4.95 -26.21
C LEU A 557 -1.09 4.13 -25.57
N GLU A 558 -0.05 4.81 -25.12
CA GLU A 558 1.04 4.24 -24.35
C GLU A 558 1.27 5.06 -23.09
N ILE A 559 1.63 4.40 -21.98
CA ILE A 559 1.94 5.05 -20.70
C ILE A 559 3.40 4.74 -20.39
N GLY A 560 4.21 5.79 -20.25
CA GLY A 560 5.64 5.68 -20.01
C GLY A 560 6.00 5.95 -18.55
N TRP A 561 6.44 4.92 -17.83
CA TRP A 561 6.90 5.02 -16.43
C TRP A 561 8.39 5.29 -16.28
N ARG A 562 9.12 5.24 -17.39
CA ARG A 562 10.57 5.42 -17.43
C ARG A 562 10.92 6.66 -18.22
N ARG A 563 11.95 7.36 -17.74
CA ARG A 563 12.61 8.39 -18.52
C ARG A 563 13.39 7.72 -19.65
N ASP A 564 13.67 8.50 -20.69
CA ASP A 564 14.46 8.08 -21.85
C ASP A 564 13.82 7.04 -22.78
N LEU A 565 12.51 6.79 -22.66
CA LEU A 565 11.75 5.96 -23.59
C LEU A 565 11.67 6.65 -24.96
N ALA A 566 11.75 5.86 -26.03
CA ALA A 566 11.70 6.38 -27.38
C ALA A 566 10.30 6.90 -27.72
N VAL A 567 10.23 8.17 -28.11
CA VAL A 567 9.03 8.82 -28.63
C VAL A 567 9.32 9.39 -30.01
N GLY A 568 8.27 9.71 -30.78
CA GLY A 568 8.33 10.09 -32.19
C GLY A 568 9.40 11.15 -32.54
N GLY A 569 9.84 11.15 -33.81
CA GLY A 569 10.87 12.09 -34.27
C GLY A 569 12.28 11.85 -33.69
N GLY A 570 12.52 10.68 -33.08
CA GLY A 570 13.80 10.34 -32.44
C GLY A 570 14.00 10.98 -31.05
N CYS A 571 12.92 11.51 -30.47
CA CYS A 571 12.93 12.12 -29.15
C CYS A 571 12.90 11.08 -28.03
N ARG A 572 13.09 11.56 -26.79
CA ARG A 572 13.06 10.75 -25.57
C ARG A 572 12.12 11.35 -24.53
N SER A 573 11.37 10.50 -23.83
CA SER A 573 10.56 10.89 -22.66
C SER A 573 11.43 11.55 -21.59
N GLY A 574 10.90 12.56 -20.90
CA GLY A 574 11.66 13.39 -19.95
C GLY A 574 12.72 14.34 -20.55
N ALA A 575 12.93 14.35 -21.87
CA ALA A 575 13.92 15.20 -22.55
C ALA A 575 13.36 15.91 -23.80
N LEU A 576 12.04 16.12 -23.85
CA LEU A 576 11.34 16.70 -24.99
C LEU A 576 11.76 18.14 -25.29
N GLU A 577 11.96 18.96 -24.26
CA GLU A 577 12.38 20.37 -24.42
C GLU A 577 13.72 20.50 -25.18
N ALA A 578 14.63 19.54 -24.98
CA ALA A 578 15.92 19.52 -25.68
C ALA A 578 15.83 18.88 -27.09
N CYS A 579 14.71 18.23 -27.43
CA CYS A 579 14.55 17.55 -28.71
C CYS A 579 14.10 18.51 -29.81
N ARG A 580 14.93 18.69 -30.85
CA ARG A 580 14.61 19.57 -31.99
C ARG A 580 13.38 19.14 -32.79
N ALA A 581 13.01 17.87 -32.72
CA ALA A 581 11.83 17.33 -33.38
C ALA A 581 10.57 17.38 -32.49
N ALA A 582 10.67 17.92 -31.27
CA ALA A 582 9.53 18.14 -30.40
C ALA A 582 9.17 19.63 -30.33
N GLY A 583 7.87 19.92 -30.28
CA GLY A 583 7.36 21.27 -30.04
C GLY A 583 6.29 21.25 -28.96
N LEU A 584 6.34 22.20 -28.03
CA LEU A 584 5.30 22.41 -27.02
C LEU A 584 4.01 22.84 -27.72
N VAL A 585 2.93 22.07 -27.50
CA VAL A 585 1.60 22.33 -28.04
C VAL A 585 0.81 23.20 -27.09
N THR A 586 0.76 22.81 -25.81
CA THR A 586 0.09 23.56 -24.75
C THR A 586 0.67 23.19 -23.39
N ALA A 587 0.52 24.08 -22.42
CA ALA A 587 0.81 23.83 -21.01
C ALA A 587 -0.36 24.34 -20.17
N MET A 588 -0.82 23.52 -19.24
CA MET A 588 -1.84 23.86 -18.26
C MET A 588 -1.17 23.98 -16.89
N GLU A 589 -1.44 25.09 -16.21
CA GLU A 589 -0.95 25.34 -14.86
C GLU A 589 -2.06 25.15 -13.83
N SER A 590 -1.71 24.56 -12.69
CA SER A 590 -2.62 24.45 -11.55
C SER A 590 -2.92 25.83 -10.93
N PRO A 591 -3.93 25.92 -10.05
CA PRO A 591 -4.02 26.96 -9.03
C PRO A 591 -2.74 27.06 -8.20
N ALA A 592 -2.59 28.17 -7.46
CA ALA A 592 -1.41 28.37 -6.62
C ALA A 592 -1.37 27.32 -5.50
N LEU A 593 -0.18 26.94 -5.04
CA LEU A 593 -0.02 25.96 -3.96
C LEU A 593 -0.77 26.36 -2.69
N SER A 594 -0.91 27.65 -2.40
CA SER A 594 -1.76 28.12 -1.29
C SER A 594 -3.22 27.68 -1.42
N GLU A 595 -3.78 27.71 -2.63
CA GLU A 595 -5.16 27.25 -2.91
C GLU A 595 -5.27 25.72 -2.86
N ILE A 596 -4.22 25.02 -3.29
CA ILE A 596 -4.11 23.56 -3.17
C ILE A 596 -4.04 23.15 -1.69
N VAL A 597 -3.30 23.89 -0.86
CA VAL A 597 -3.20 23.63 0.59
C VAL A 597 -4.52 23.91 1.30
N ALA A 598 -5.26 24.95 0.92
CA ALA A 598 -6.63 25.16 1.40
C ALA A 598 -7.53 23.96 1.03
N GLY A 599 -7.47 23.50 -0.22
CA GLY A 599 -8.15 22.28 -0.68
C GLY A 599 -7.71 20.99 0.04
N ILE A 600 -6.60 21.01 0.78
CA ILE A 600 -6.12 19.90 1.60
C ILE A 600 -6.56 20.02 3.06
N LEU A 601 -6.31 21.17 3.69
CA LEU A 601 -6.40 21.31 5.14
C LEU A 601 -7.85 21.41 5.62
N GLU A 602 -8.67 22.22 4.95
CA GLU A 602 -10.06 22.48 5.31
C GLU A 602 -10.95 21.22 5.13
N PRO A 603 -11.10 20.63 3.92
CA PRO A 603 -11.90 19.42 3.71
C PRO A 603 -11.14 18.14 4.07
N SER A 604 -9.88 18.24 4.50
CA SER A 604 -9.03 17.11 4.89
C SER A 604 -8.70 16.12 3.76
N GLN A 605 -8.40 16.61 2.56
CA GLN A 605 -8.16 15.76 1.38
C GLN A 605 -6.91 14.89 1.46
N ASN A 606 -7.11 13.57 1.53
CA ASN A 606 -6.04 12.58 1.63
C ASN A 606 -5.23 12.51 0.33
N TRP A 607 -5.93 12.32 -0.79
CA TRP A 607 -5.30 12.07 -2.08
C TRP A 607 -4.38 13.22 -2.50
N MET A 608 -4.85 14.47 -2.39
CA MET A 608 -4.05 15.65 -2.70
C MET A 608 -2.79 15.75 -1.82
N THR A 609 -2.89 15.33 -0.54
CA THR A 609 -1.72 15.31 0.35
C THR A 609 -0.67 14.29 -0.11
N GLU A 610 -1.10 13.11 -0.54
CA GLU A 610 -0.16 12.09 -1.05
C GLU A 610 0.50 12.50 -2.37
N GLN A 611 -0.24 13.21 -3.24
CA GLN A 611 0.33 13.82 -4.44
C GLN A 611 1.43 14.84 -4.08
N LEU A 612 1.21 15.68 -3.05
CA LEU A 612 2.24 16.62 -2.57
C LEU A 612 3.48 15.92 -2.01
N VAL A 613 3.32 14.81 -1.26
CA VAL A 613 4.47 14.03 -0.77
C VAL A 613 5.33 13.57 -1.94
N ARG A 614 4.71 13.00 -2.97
CA ARG A 614 5.46 12.49 -4.14
C ARG A 614 6.06 13.63 -4.97
N ALA A 615 5.38 14.77 -5.07
CA ALA A 615 5.94 15.98 -5.69
C ALA A 615 7.20 16.46 -4.95
N LEU A 616 7.18 16.51 -3.62
CA LEU A 616 8.34 16.84 -2.79
C LEU A 616 9.48 15.85 -3.02
N GLY A 617 9.19 14.54 -3.08
CA GLY A 617 10.18 13.52 -3.37
C GLY A 617 10.81 13.69 -4.76
N ALA A 618 9.99 14.00 -5.77
CA ALA A 618 10.46 14.23 -7.14
C ALA A 618 11.38 15.45 -7.23
N GLN A 619 11.06 16.52 -6.51
CA GLN A 619 11.78 17.78 -6.58
C GLN A 619 13.03 17.82 -5.68
N PHE A 620 12.98 17.22 -4.49
CA PHE A 620 14.02 17.38 -3.46
C PHE A 620 14.63 16.07 -2.96
N GLY A 621 14.00 14.92 -3.21
CA GLY A 621 14.46 13.61 -2.72
C GLY A 621 15.18 12.74 -3.77
N GLY A 622 15.02 13.05 -5.06
CA GLY A 622 15.70 12.38 -6.17
C GLY A 622 14.79 11.49 -7.03
N ARG A 623 13.59 11.14 -6.55
CA ARG A 623 12.52 10.49 -7.33
C ARG A 623 11.15 10.73 -6.70
N GLY A 624 10.09 10.77 -7.52
CA GLY A 624 8.72 10.88 -7.03
C GLY A 624 8.21 9.59 -6.40
N SER A 625 8.50 9.39 -5.12
CA SER A 625 8.01 8.25 -4.33
C SER A 625 7.66 8.70 -2.91
N TRP A 626 6.83 7.90 -2.22
CA TRP A 626 6.51 8.17 -0.81
C TRP A 626 7.76 8.23 0.06
N ASN A 627 8.66 7.26 -0.06
CA ASN A 627 9.87 7.19 0.79
C ASN A 627 10.74 8.45 0.63
N GLU A 628 10.98 8.89 -0.61
CA GLU A 628 11.76 10.12 -0.83
C GLU A 628 11.03 11.36 -0.32
N GLY A 629 9.72 11.45 -0.58
CA GLY A 629 8.90 12.58 -0.14
C GLY A 629 8.84 12.70 1.38
N ILE A 630 8.62 11.59 2.08
CA ILE A 630 8.64 11.54 3.54
C ILE A 630 10.03 11.89 4.07
N GLY A 631 11.11 11.41 3.43
CA GLY A 631 12.47 11.79 3.81
C GLY A 631 12.81 13.27 3.57
N VAL A 632 12.11 13.95 2.66
CA VAL A 632 12.19 15.41 2.48
C VAL A 632 11.44 16.12 3.61
N VAL A 633 10.23 15.67 3.94
CA VAL A 633 9.43 16.19 5.06
C VAL A 633 10.18 16.04 6.38
N GLU A 634 10.70 14.86 6.71
CA GLU A 634 11.46 14.63 7.94
C GLU A 634 12.67 15.56 8.05
N ARG A 635 13.49 15.68 7.00
CA ARG A 635 14.66 16.59 6.99
C ARG A 635 14.26 18.04 7.22
N PHE A 636 13.28 18.53 6.49
CA PHE A 636 12.83 19.92 6.65
C PHE A 636 12.36 20.19 8.09
N LEU A 637 11.57 19.28 8.65
CA LEU A 637 11.05 19.43 10.02
C LEU A 637 12.16 19.38 11.07
N ILE A 638 13.17 18.53 10.88
CA ILE A 638 14.28 18.40 11.83
C ILE A 638 15.25 19.58 11.70
N ASP A 639 15.70 19.85 10.47
CA ASP A 639 16.82 20.74 10.20
C ASP A 639 16.40 22.22 10.20
N GLU A 640 15.21 22.54 9.66
CA GLU A 640 14.73 23.93 9.51
C GLU A 640 13.73 24.34 10.59
N VAL A 641 12.79 23.45 10.95
CA VAL A 641 11.78 23.74 11.98
C VAL A 641 12.32 23.48 13.40
N GLY A 642 13.30 22.59 13.55
CA GLY A 642 13.89 22.22 14.84
C GLY A 642 13.07 21.18 15.62
N VAL A 643 12.28 20.36 14.93
CA VAL A 643 11.57 19.22 15.53
C VAL A 643 12.59 18.15 15.95
N ASP A 644 12.47 17.59 17.16
CA ASP A 644 13.30 16.47 17.57
C ASP A 644 13.02 15.25 16.67
N SER A 645 14.07 14.67 16.07
CA SER A 645 13.95 13.48 15.21
C SER A 645 13.22 12.31 15.88
N THR A 646 13.21 12.24 17.21
CA THR A 646 12.51 11.22 17.97
C THR A 646 11.03 11.52 18.15
N ASP A 647 10.53 12.71 17.80
CA ASP A 647 9.13 13.09 17.93
C ASP A 647 8.26 12.68 16.76
N ILE A 648 8.85 12.44 15.60
CA ILE A 648 8.14 12.13 14.37
C ILE A 648 8.59 10.78 13.81
N ALA A 649 7.64 10.02 13.26
CA ALA A 649 7.90 8.84 12.44
C ALA A 649 6.81 8.72 11.36
N PRO A 650 6.77 9.65 10.39
CA PRO A 650 5.84 9.61 9.28
C PRO A 650 6.02 8.37 8.39
N ARG A 651 4.90 7.91 7.82
CA ARG A 651 4.81 6.77 6.89
C ARG A 651 4.00 7.10 5.65
N ASP A 652 3.02 7.99 5.78
CA ASP A 652 2.33 8.64 4.67
C ASP A 652 2.17 10.14 4.91
N GLY A 653 1.54 10.84 3.95
CA GLY A 653 1.28 12.26 4.08
C GLY A 653 -0.07 12.59 4.72
N SER A 654 -1.09 11.80 4.42
CA SER A 654 -2.48 12.10 4.76
C SER A 654 -2.85 11.77 6.20
N GLY A 655 -2.12 10.86 6.86
CA GLY A 655 -2.46 10.36 8.18
C GLY A 655 -3.40 9.16 8.17
N LEU A 656 -3.63 8.53 7.02
CA LEU A 656 -4.46 7.32 6.92
C LEU A 656 -3.73 6.11 7.52
N SER A 657 -2.40 6.08 7.43
CA SER A 657 -1.57 5.04 8.03
C SER A 657 -1.59 5.09 9.56
N ALA A 658 -1.98 3.97 10.16
CA ALA A 658 -1.86 3.73 11.60
C ALA A 658 -0.39 3.61 12.08
N TYR A 659 0.59 3.61 11.17
CA TYR A 659 2.01 3.56 11.50
C TYR A 659 2.65 4.94 11.65
N ASN A 660 1.92 6.02 11.34
CA ASN A 660 2.37 7.37 11.62
C ASN A 660 2.46 7.59 13.13
N LEU A 661 3.54 8.24 13.58
CA LEU A 661 3.67 8.70 14.97
C LEU A 661 4.13 10.15 15.01
N VAL A 662 3.48 10.96 15.83
CA VAL A 662 3.88 12.35 16.13
C VAL A 662 3.55 12.67 17.58
N THR A 663 4.29 13.61 18.18
CA THR A 663 4.00 14.15 19.52
C THR A 663 3.24 15.47 19.45
N PRO A 664 2.43 15.83 20.46
CA PRO A 664 1.78 17.15 20.51
C PRO A 664 2.78 18.31 20.41
N ARG A 665 3.96 18.16 21.02
CA ARG A 665 5.04 19.17 20.93
C ARG A 665 5.59 19.36 19.52
N ALA A 666 5.71 18.30 18.71
CA ALA A 666 6.11 18.45 17.31
C ALA A 666 5.05 19.21 16.50
N LEU A 667 3.76 18.87 16.65
CA LEU A 667 2.69 19.61 15.96
C LEU A 667 2.67 21.08 16.37
N ALA A 668 2.79 21.38 17.67
CA ALA A 668 2.86 22.76 18.14
C ALA A 668 4.11 23.50 17.62
N ALA A 669 5.26 22.85 17.53
CA ALA A 669 6.47 23.45 16.97
C ALA A 669 6.29 23.80 15.49
N ILE A 670 5.67 22.91 14.70
CA ILE A 670 5.41 23.14 13.27
C ILE A 670 4.41 24.29 13.07
N LEU A 671 3.32 24.30 13.85
CA LEU A 671 2.34 25.38 13.82
C LEU A 671 2.97 26.72 14.25
N ALA A 672 3.79 26.74 15.30
CA ALA A 672 4.50 27.93 15.74
C ALA A 672 5.54 28.43 14.72
N TYR A 673 6.15 27.53 13.95
CA TYR A 673 7.01 27.90 12.82
C TYR A 673 6.20 28.58 11.71
N MET A 674 5.08 27.97 11.29
CA MET A 674 4.21 28.55 10.26
C MET A 674 3.60 29.89 10.69
N HIS A 675 3.25 30.03 11.96
CA HIS A 675 2.71 31.26 12.53
C HIS A 675 3.71 32.44 12.50
N ARG A 676 5.01 32.16 12.68
CA ARG A 676 6.07 33.19 12.64
C ARG A 676 6.60 33.44 11.23
N GLY A 677 6.31 32.55 10.29
CA GLY A 677 6.80 32.60 8.92
C GLY A 677 6.04 33.60 8.03
N PRO A 678 6.57 33.87 6.82
CA PRO A 678 5.99 34.82 5.87
C PRO A 678 4.61 34.36 5.31
N HIS A 679 4.22 33.11 5.52
CA HIS A 679 2.98 32.52 5.00
C HIS A 679 1.93 32.27 6.10
N ALA A 680 2.10 32.88 7.28
CA ALA A 680 1.23 32.67 8.44
C ALA A 680 -0.26 32.91 8.13
N THR A 681 -0.58 34.01 7.46
CA THR A 681 -1.98 34.38 7.13
C THR A 681 -2.61 33.38 6.19
N SER A 682 -1.96 33.03 5.08
CA SER A 682 -2.50 32.07 4.11
C SER A 682 -2.60 30.66 4.68
N TYR A 683 -1.64 30.25 5.52
CA TYR A 683 -1.66 28.92 6.13
C TYR A 683 -2.76 28.78 7.19
N ARG A 684 -2.99 29.84 7.98
CA ARG A 684 -4.11 29.91 8.92
C ARG A 684 -5.45 29.84 8.18
N ALA A 685 -5.62 30.66 7.14
CA ALA A 685 -6.85 30.71 6.36
C ALA A 685 -7.15 29.41 5.60
N ALA A 686 -6.17 28.52 5.43
CA ALA A 686 -6.37 27.20 4.84
C ALA A 686 -6.91 26.17 5.85
N MET A 687 -6.91 26.44 7.16
CA MET A 687 -7.40 25.51 8.18
C MET A 687 -8.91 25.62 8.35
N ALA A 688 -9.53 24.56 8.87
CA ALA A 688 -10.97 24.55 9.13
C ALA A 688 -11.34 25.53 10.26
N GLU A 689 -12.46 26.23 10.07
CA GLU A 689 -13.06 27.16 11.03
C GLU A 689 -14.47 26.67 11.45
N PRO A 690 -14.94 26.95 12.68
CA PRO A 690 -16.33 26.77 13.06
C PRO A 690 -17.31 27.54 12.17
N ALA A 691 -18.50 26.99 11.94
CA ALA A 691 -19.60 27.60 11.16
C ALA A 691 -19.32 27.94 9.68
N GLU A 692 -18.13 27.62 9.17
CA GLU A 692 -17.81 27.71 7.75
C GLU A 692 -18.42 26.53 6.97
N ASP A 693 -19.01 26.80 5.80
CA ASP A 693 -19.61 25.78 4.95
C ASP A 693 -18.56 24.76 4.49
N ASP A 694 -18.92 23.47 4.45
CA ASP A 694 -18.03 22.35 4.08
C ASP A 694 -16.79 22.15 4.98
N SER A 695 -16.62 22.95 6.04
CA SER A 695 -15.56 22.80 7.04
C SER A 695 -15.74 21.55 7.89
N THR A 696 -14.63 20.91 8.26
CA THR A 696 -14.64 19.81 9.24
C THR A 696 -15.00 20.24 10.68
N LEU A 697 -15.12 21.56 10.92
CA LEU A 697 -15.59 22.17 12.15
C LEU A 697 -16.95 22.88 12.01
N GLU A 698 -17.60 22.84 10.84
CA GLU A 698 -18.89 23.51 10.54
C GLU A 698 -19.90 23.45 11.71
N ARG A 699 -20.06 22.27 12.32
CA ARG A 699 -21.02 21.98 13.40
C ARG A 699 -20.39 21.77 14.79
N ARG A 700 -19.16 22.22 15.01
CA ARG A 700 -18.40 22.04 16.25
C ARG A 700 -17.94 23.39 16.79
N LEU A 701 -17.77 23.47 18.11
CA LEU A 701 -17.20 24.64 18.80
C LEU A 701 -17.90 25.97 18.47
N PRO A 702 -19.25 26.05 18.57
CA PRO A 702 -19.97 27.29 18.33
C PRO A 702 -19.53 28.39 19.29
N GLY A 703 -19.41 29.62 18.80
CA GLY A 703 -18.91 30.77 19.58
C GLY A 703 -17.40 31.01 19.45
N LEU A 704 -16.67 30.14 18.74
CA LEU A 704 -15.25 30.32 18.41
C LEU A 704 -15.04 30.71 16.93
N GLU A 705 -16.07 31.20 16.25
CA GLU A 705 -15.99 31.76 14.89
C GLU A 705 -15.00 32.95 14.88
N GLY A 706 -14.13 33.00 13.89
CA GLY A 706 -13.04 33.96 13.75
C GLY A 706 -11.92 33.82 14.78
N ARG A 707 -12.01 32.85 15.70
CA ARG A 707 -11.07 32.65 16.81
C ARG A 707 -10.34 31.31 16.76
N LEU A 708 -10.91 30.30 16.12
CA LEU A 708 -10.34 28.96 16.02
C LEU A 708 -10.06 28.59 14.56
N PHE A 709 -8.80 28.24 14.28
CA PHE A 709 -8.36 27.75 12.98
C PHE A 709 -7.57 26.46 13.21
N ALA A 710 -8.14 25.30 12.86
CA ALA A 710 -7.53 24.03 13.25
C ALA A 710 -7.70 22.92 12.23
N LYS A 711 -6.76 21.97 12.27
CA LYS A 711 -6.87 20.71 11.54
C LYS A 711 -7.50 19.65 12.42
N THR A 712 -8.61 19.10 11.96
CA THR A 712 -9.22 17.90 12.54
C THR A 712 -8.51 16.62 12.07
N GLY A 713 -8.59 15.55 12.85
CA GLY A 713 -8.22 14.20 12.41
C GLY A 713 -9.13 13.14 13.00
N THR A 714 -9.51 12.16 12.18
CA THR A 714 -10.33 11.01 12.60
C THR A 714 -10.01 9.80 11.74
N ILE A 715 -9.58 8.72 12.40
CA ILE A 715 -9.58 7.35 11.88
C ILE A 715 -10.08 6.43 13.00
N SER A 716 -10.20 5.13 12.76
CA SER A 716 -10.62 4.16 13.77
C SER A 716 -9.82 4.31 15.07
N ASN A 717 -10.52 4.58 16.19
CA ASN A 717 -9.97 4.75 17.53
C ASN A 717 -9.02 5.95 17.73
N VAL A 718 -8.99 6.91 16.81
CA VAL A 718 -8.09 8.07 16.86
C VAL A 718 -8.86 9.34 16.54
N ASN A 719 -8.73 10.35 17.40
CA ASN A 719 -9.28 11.68 17.17
C ASN A 719 -8.23 12.74 17.52
N SER A 720 -8.18 13.81 16.74
CA SER A 720 -7.21 14.87 16.95
C SER A 720 -7.75 16.23 16.51
N LEU A 721 -7.24 17.28 17.16
CA LEU A 721 -7.50 18.68 16.83
C LEU A 721 -6.27 19.51 17.21
N SER A 722 -5.63 20.14 16.23
CA SER A 722 -4.46 21.00 16.46
C SER A 722 -4.55 22.24 15.59
N GLY A 723 -4.15 23.40 16.12
CA GLY A 723 -4.29 24.66 15.39
C GLY A 723 -3.99 25.89 16.22
N TYR A 724 -4.63 26.99 15.84
CA TYR A 724 -4.54 28.29 16.48
C TYR A 724 -5.85 28.64 17.17
N LEU A 725 -5.76 29.28 18.33
CA LEU A 725 -6.92 29.70 19.11
C LEU A 725 -6.70 31.07 19.74
N VAL A 726 -7.61 32.00 19.50
CA VAL A 726 -7.64 33.31 20.18
C VAL A 726 -8.49 33.20 21.45
N ARG A 727 -7.89 33.50 22.60
CA ARG A 727 -8.53 33.49 23.92
C ARG A 727 -9.44 34.69 24.16
N ASP A 728 -10.26 34.62 25.21
CA ASP A 728 -11.16 35.70 25.63
C ASP A 728 -10.41 36.97 26.03
N ASP A 729 -9.17 36.82 26.49
CA ASP A 729 -8.25 37.93 26.81
C ASP A 729 -7.48 38.46 25.60
N GLY A 730 -7.73 37.92 24.40
CA GLY A 730 -7.10 38.31 23.14
C GLY A 730 -5.73 37.71 22.87
N ARG A 731 -5.16 36.91 23.80
CA ARG A 731 -3.91 36.18 23.52
C ARG A 731 -4.18 35.03 22.56
N GLU A 732 -3.21 34.79 21.71
CA GLU A 732 -3.27 33.72 20.73
C GLU A 732 -2.44 32.50 21.18
N LEU A 733 -3.01 31.31 21.00
CA LEU A 733 -2.41 30.04 21.34
C LEU A 733 -2.12 29.22 20.09
N VAL A 734 -1.03 28.47 20.15
CA VAL A 734 -0.85 27.24 19.36
C VAL A 734 -1.18 26.07 20.26
N PHE A 735 -2.04 25.16 19.79
CA PHE A 735 -2.44 24.00 20.59
C PHE A 735 -2.47 22.69 19.78
N SER A 736 -2.39 21.58 20.50
CA SER A 736 -2.56 20.23 19.96
C SER A 736 -3.24 19.32 20.98
N VAL A 737 -4.33 18.68 20.57
CA VAL A 737 -5.06 17.64 21.32
C VAL A 737 -5.06 16.36 20.49
N LEU A 738 -4.44 15.30 20.98
CA LEU A 738 -4.33 14.00 20.32
C LEU A 738 -4.88 12.90 21.23
N THR A 739 -5.68 11.99 20.66
CA THR A 739 -6.22 10.83 21.37
C THR A 739 -6.04 9.54 20.58
N ASN A 740 -5.68 8.45 21.27
CA ASN A 740 -5.63 7.10 20.70
C ASN A 740 -6.29 6.07 21.62
N GLY A 741 -6.85 5.04 20.99
CA GLY A 741 -7.35 3.84 21.67
C GLY A 741 -8.75 4.02 22.26
N SER A 742 -9.59 4.87 21.66
CA SER A 742 -10.90 5.18 22.26
C SER A 742 -11.84 3.99 22.39
N GLY A 743 -11.91 3.11 21.39
CA GLY A 743 -12.92 2.03 21.34
C GLY A 743 -14.38 2.54 21.30
N LEU A 744 -14.57 3.85 21.12
CA LEU A 744 -15.85 4.56 21.25
C LEU A 744 -16.19 5.28 19.95
N PRO A 745 -17.48 5.62 19.74
CA PRO A 745 -17.89 6.44 18.61
C PRO A 745 -17.13 7.77 18.58
N ALA A 746 -16.57 8.13 17.42
CA ALA A 746 -15.79 9.34 17.24
C ALA A 746 -16.52 10.64 17.65
N SER A 747 -17.86 10.66 17.63
CA SER A 747 -18.65 11.82 18.09
C SER A 747 -18.46 12.09 19.59
N GLN A 748 -18.39 11.05 20.42
CA GLN A 748 -18.23 11.20 21.88
C GLN A 748 -16.83 11.73 22.21
N VAL A 749 -15.79 11.20 21.57
CA VAL A 749 -14.41 11.66 21.78
C VAL A 749 -14.22 13.09 21.29
N ARG A 750 -14.81 13.44 20.15
CA ARG A 750 -14.77 14.81 19.62
C ARG A 750 -15.41 15.82 20.56
N GLN A 751 -16.51 15.46 21.23
CA GLN A 751 -17.14 16.34 22.22
C GLN A 751 -16.21 16.62 23.42
N ALA A 752 -15.51 15.61 23.93
CA ALA A 752 -14.53 15.79 25.00
C ALA A 752 -13.31 16.62 24.54
N ILE A 753 -12.87 16.47 23.28
CA ILE A 753 -11.84 17.34 22.68
C ILE A 753 -12.36 18.78 22.59
N ASP A 754 -13.62 18.97 22.22
CA ASP A 754 -14.23 20.31 22.09
C ASP A 754 -14.26 21.01 23.46
N GLU A 755 -14.61 20.29 24.54
CA GLU A 755 -14.57 20.82 25.91
C GLU A 755 -13.16 21.28 26.33
N VAL A 756 -12.12 20.51 25.99
CA VAL A 756 -10.72 20.94 26.21
C VAL A 756 -10.43 22.25 25.48
N VAL A 757 -10.85 22.39 24.23
CA VAL A 757 -10.63 23.62 23.45
C VAL A 757 -11.42 24.81 23.99
N GLU A 758 -12.65 24.60 24.46
CA GLU A 758 -13.45 25.64 25.12
C GLU A 758 -12.79 26.13 26.42
N ILE A 759 -12.19 25.22 27.21
CA ILE A 759 -11.42 25.60 28.40
C ILE A 759 -10.16 26.37 28.02
N LEU A 760 -9.48 25.98 26.94
CA LEU A 760 -8.32 26.72 26.42
C LEU A 760 -8.69 28.12 25.88
N ALA A 761 -9.93 28.32 25.44
CA ALA A 761 -10.41 29.59 24.89
C ALA A 761 -10.72 30.65 25.96
N ARG A 762 -11.11 30.22 27.16
CA ARG A 762 -11.27 31.07 28.35
C ARG A 762 -9.91 31.39 28.93
#